data_AF-A0A925DDJ5-F1
#
_entry.id   AF-A0A925DDJ5-F1
#
_cell.length_a   1.000
_cell.length_b   1.000
_cell.length_c   1.000
_cell.angle_alpha   90.00
_cell.angle_beta   90.00
_cell.angle_gamma   90.00
#
_symmetry.space_group_name_H-M   'P 1'
#
loop_
_entity.id
_entity.type
_entity.pdbx_description
1 polymer ?
#
loop_
_entity_poly.entity_id
_entity_poly.type
_entity_poly.pdbx_seq_one_letter_code
_entity_poly.pdbx_strand_id
1 'polypeptide(L)'
;MFEVWQNALADLRNPTSRALLEQCATWLASIDSISTADGPDENSAYWDKVPELDAFRKSLGRLLLRSSRAEPTFAADYLQRVTDSERIRDDAFHDIVGFSPILAQTLPQSLVELSLTFLREELPDDQVVRERQELQRAAEWRKAVLSKPEAERTRREQMALSSGFSLRSIGDFSYHDWEKLSIHDDYKCFWPPSPLREPFHSLFQSSPDEALRLLRELCNHAITAWRQLHRHSRERSGTPIPLELTFPWGTQRFWGTDREYLWFRSTWAPKAIDCGFMALEEWCFAELASGRPVDALIQQIIAENECIAILGTVAMLVLHSERVSEATLPLITSQRLLAADYQRMGQDLSPTASLIGFTHRTDKPHIEAVQAANARPARKTQLSWMVPKFVFAEKPISDRARGAILNFKNDLPYQYEEHRDIPDTRGNLTAQALEYAELADPKNYQAYRTKEDSDQIAIVHVSPSAAKPENVARVEEASKQLRQMGLWTWATKSFEEKALRDTYTVEDAIALAKEADSSDLFKHSSDENEVELWGMRRGAVAATAAIALNFREGSTEEDLEWARDVLRRAICLPEKPDLMWSPSSVIPWHQAIYVARGLAADLREGTAARDAIRNLLGLIAHPLEIVSIAAIEEVCKLWPKNYKLTWAGLVLAFSLCHVQPRPRDQVRQYGEATHSASEAQAAVDAALTFYENGSGWASLPLPPPAWVKIEPRKGRRVLQSYEEYDADDAADAADVWDEPDVFWHSKYAAEILQRIPFDAVLSSSARSALLDFLAGVLDWTNQKNEPPWVKPGRRDHSATRIFEWTHSLGSRLGWVAGLIPLIDFQARFLDPIMALEGDNCWALLSPFASTYVCAYFYDAPVVPADAVATLDLCLGRLLQASAFKRDSYRSGEFSGSHQPELVRTLMFVSVERADLAARYVNDDWSEIGRILPLIDRFVRAGGWAASVMDPFLTLCERARNNYPAEAFADQVLVTISDGPENLRSWHGTFIPARIAELVQHFAHRDAPMTLALAQKFLRILDMLVDMGDRRSAALQLGAAFREIRLPS
;
A
#
# COMPACT_ATOMS: atom_id res chain seq x y z
N MET A 1 -34.61 -12.94 16.57
CA MET A 1 -35.50 -14.10 16.27
C MET A 1 -35.65 -14.41 14.78
N PHE A 2 -35.99 -13.45 13.91
CA PHE A 2 -36.17 -13.72 12.47
C PHE A 2 -34.88 -14.18 11.78
N GLU A 3 -33.74 -13.56 12.08
CA GLU A 3 -32.42 -14.00 11.61
C GLU A 3 -32.10 -15.42 12.03
N VAL A 4 -32.40 -15.74 13.27
CA VAL A 4 -32.27 -17.04 13.88
C VAL A 4 -33.07 -18.09 13.10
N TRP A 5 -34.35 -17.83 12.80
CA TRP A 5 -35.18 -18.72 11.98
C TRP A 5 -34.65 -18.86 10.54
N GLN A 6 -34.35 -17.74 9.89
CA GLN A 6 -33.87 -17.75 8.51
C GLN A 6 -32.49 -18.38 8.37
N ASN A 7 -31.54 -18.14 9.27
CA ASN A 7 -30.21 -18.74 9.17
C ASN A 7 -30.24 -20.27 9.25
N ALA A 8 -31.21 -20.85 9.97
CA ALA A 8 -31.38 -22.30 10.07
C ALA A 8 -32.11 -22.91 8.87
N LEU A 9 -32.97 -22.13 8.20
CA LEU A 9 -33.87 -22.61 7.14
C LEU A 9 -33.66 -21.87 5.81
N ALA A 10 -32.55 -21.14 5.64
CA ALA A 10 -32.28 -20.26 4.49
C ALA A 10 -32.25 -21.02 3.16
N ASP A 11 -31.88 -22.30 3.21
CA ASP A 11 -31.80 -23.18 2.05
C ASP A 11 -33.08 -24.04 1.88
N LEU A 12 -34.09 -23.89 2.74
CA LEU A 12 -35.31 -24.71 2.77
C LEU A 12 -36.58 -23.87 2.60
N ARG A 13 -37.32 -24.12 1.51
CA ARG A 13 -38.64 -23.51 1.29
C ARG A 13 -39.62 -23.92 2.37
N ASN A 14 -40.17 -22.95 3.09
CA ASN A 14 -41.23 -23.19 4.06
C ASN A 14 -42.16 -21.95 4.19
N PRO A 15 -43.47 -22.16 4.41
CA PRO A 15 -44.45 -21.06 4.44
C PRO A 15 -44.15 -20.00 5.50
N THR A 16 -43.62 -20.39 6.66
CA THR A 16 -43.28 -19.47 7.74
C THR A 16 -42.13 -18.54 7.35
N SER A 17 -41.06 -19.08 6.75
CA SER A 17 -39.96 -18.28 6.24
C SER A 17 -40.42 -17.29 5.17
N ARG A 18 -41.30 -17.72 4.26
CA ARG A 18 -41.85 -16.84 3.22
C ARG A 18 -42.62 -15.66 3.81
N ALA A 19 -43.52 -15.90 4.76
CA ALA A 19 -44.29 -14.84 5.42
C ALA A 19 -43.38 -13.86 6.18
N LEU A 20 -42.33 -14.37 6.84
CA LEU A 20 -41.35 -13.52 7.51
C LEU A 20 -40.55 -12.66 6.52
N LEU A 21 -40.10 -13.24 5.41
CA LEU A 21 -39.35 -12.52 4.39
C LEU A 21 -40.21 -11.46 3.68
N GLU A 22 -41.49 -11.74 3.45
CA GLU A 22 -42.45 -10.78 2.91
C GLU A 22 -42.63 -9.55 3.83
N GLN A 23 -42.68 -9.78 5.14
CA GLN A 23 -42.73 -8.69 6.11
C GLN A 23 -41.40 -7.90 6.14
N CYS A 24 -40.25 -8.60 6.11
CA CYS A 24 -38.94 -7.98 6.04
C CYS A 24 -38.76 -7.12 4.78
N ALA A 25 -39.19 -7.62 3.62
CA ALA A 25 -39.13 -6.89 2.36
C ALA A 25 -40.00 -5.62 2.38
N THR A 26 -41.19 -5.72 2.98
CA THR A 26 -42.10 -4.57 3.15
C THR A 26 -41.48 -3.50 4.04
N TRP A 27 -40.88 -3.88 5.18
CA TRP A 27 -40.18 -2.94 6.05
C TRP A 27 -38.97 -2.31 5.36
N LEU A 28 -38.16 -3.12 4.68
CA LEU A 28 -36.98 -2.61 3.99
C LEU A 28 -37.34 -1.58 2.90
N ALA A 29 -38.36 -1.86 2.09
CA ALA A 29 -38.86 -0.92 1.09
C ALA A 29 -39.36 0.40 1.70
N SER A 30 -40.05 0.32 2.85
CA SER A 30 -40.56 1.51 3.57
C SER A 30 -39.44 2.33 4.21
N ILE A 31 -38.33 1.70 4.62
CA ILE A 31 -37.14 2.40 5.12
C ILE A 31 -36.38 3.04 3.96
N ASP A 32 -36.18 2.31 2.86
CA ASP A 32 -35.47 2.83 1.68
C ASP A 32 -36.17 4.08 1.09
N SER A 33 -37.51 4.14 1.14
CA SER A 33 -38.28 5.30 0.63
C SER A 33 -38.08 6.59 1.42
N ILE A 34 -37.54 6.54 2.64
CA ILE A 34 -37.17 7.74 3.42
C ILE A 34 -36.08 8.53 2.69
N SER A 35 -35.14 7.83 2.05
CA SER A 35 -34.00 8.46 1.36
C SER A 35 -34.40 9.21 0.09
N THR A 36 -35.58 8.91 -0.47
CA THR A 36 -36.12 9.51 -1.70
C THR A 36 -37.17 10.60 -1.45
N ALA A 37 -37.51 10.91 -0.19
CA ALA A 37 -38.55 11.88 0.15
C ALA A 37 -38.01 13.33 0.19
N ASP A 38 -38.76 14.28 -0.39
CA ASP A 38 -38.50 15.73 -0.35
C ASP A 38 -38.83 16.34 1.03
N GLY A 39 -38.22 15.81 2.09
CA GLY A 39 -38.36 16.26 3.48
C GLY A 39 -39.03 15.24 4.41
N PRO A 40 -39.07 15.52 5.72
CA PRO A 40 -39.62 14.61 6.71
C PRO A 40 -41.14 14.45 6.53
N ASP A 41 -41.57 13.26 6.15
CA ASP A 41 -42.95 12.83 6.00
C ASP A 41 -43.42 11.92 7.16
N GLU A 42 -44.68 11.49 7.17
CA GLU A 42 -45.22 10.60 8.22
C GLU A 42 -44.47 9.26 8.32
N ASN A 43 -43.89 8.78 7.21
CA ASN A 43 -43.11 7.55 7.15
C ASN A 43 -41.74 7.72 7.84
N SER A 44 -41.04 8.83 7.58
CA SER A 44 -39.80 9.19 8.28
C SER A 44 -40.02 9.33 9.79
N ALA A 45 -41.11 10.00 10.20
CA ALA A 45 -41.46 10.14 11.61
C ALA A 45 -41.86 8.82 12.30
N TYR A 46 -42.31 7.82 11.54
CA TYR A 46 -42.58 6.47 12.04
C TYR A 46 -41.28 5.71 12.29
N TRP A 47 -40.37 5.70 11.33
CA TRP A 47 -39.10 4.96 11.42
C TRP A 47 -38.04 5.64 12.30
N ASP A 48 -38.11 6.96 12.50
CA ASP A 48 -37.26 7.70 13.45
C ASP A 48 -37.45 7.23 14.90
N LYS A 49 -38.55 6.54 15.20
CA LYS A 49 -38.80 5.93 16.52
C LYS A 49 -38.01 4.63 16.72
N VAL A 50 -37.47 4.03 15.65
CA VAL A 50 -36.70 2.80 15.72
C VAL A 50 -35.23 3.16 15.98
N PRO A 51 -34.67 2.74 17.13
CA PRO A 51 -33.25 2.96 17.39
C PRO A 51 -32.41 2.18 16.37
N GLU A 52 -31.30 2.76 15.94
CA GLU A 52 -30.34 2.12 15.02
C GLU A 52 -30.94 1.66 13.68
N LEU A 53 -31.77 2.51 13.10
CA LEU A 53 -32.46 2.23 11.84
C LEU A 53 -31.53 1.73 10.72
N ASP A 54 -30.28 2.23 10.63
CA ASP A 54 -29.30 1.77 9.63
C ASP A 54 -28.84 0.31 9.88
N ALA A 55 -28.57 -0.07 11.13
CA ALA A 55 -28.21 -1.45 11.48
C ALA A 55 -29.39 -2.40 11.26
N PHE A 56 -30.61 -1.97 11.60
CA PHE A 56 -31.83 -2.72 11.34
C PHE A 56 -32.05 -2.91 9.84
N ARG A 57 -31.91 -1.85 9.04
CA ARG A 57 -31.97 -1.89 7.57
C ARG A 57 -30.97 -2.89 6.98
N LYS A 58 -29.71 -2.85 7.42
CA LYS A 58 -28.66 -3.81 7.01
C LYS A 58 -29.04 -5.26 7.35
N SER A 59 -29.55 -5.48 8.56
CA SER A 59 -29.99 -6.80 9.03
C SER A 59 -31.14 -7.36 8.17
N LEU A 60 -32.12 -6.52 7.81
CA LEU A 60 -33.19 -6.89 6.88
C LEU A 60 -32.66 -7.23 5.48
N GLY A 61 -31.75 -6.42 4.94
CA GLY A 61 -31.10 -6.71 3.65
C GLY A 61 -30.37 -8.05 3.65
N ARG A 62 -29.54 -8.30 4.67
CA ARG A 62 -28.82 -9.58 4.86
C ARG A 62 -29.74 -10.78 4.90
N LEU A 63 -30.90 -10.66 5.56
CA LEU A 63 -31.90 -11.72 5.62
C LEU A 63 -32.46 -12.08 4.24
N LEU A 64 -32.82 -11.07 3.44
CA LEU A 64 -33.33 -11.28 2.08
C LEU A 64 -32.25 -11.94 1.20
N LEU A 65 -31.03 -11.40 1.20
CA LEU A 65 -29.91 -11.93 0.41
C LEU A 65 -29.55 -13.37 0.80
N ARG A 66 -29.49 -13.68 2.09
CA ARG A 66 -29.18 -15.04 2.59
C ARG A 66 -30.23 -16.07 2.18
N SER A 67 -31.49 -15.66 2.08
CA SER A 67 -32.62 -16.53 1.68
C SER A 67 -32.69 -16.82 0.18
N SER A 68 -31.80 -16.24 -0.63
CA SER A 68 -31.88 -16.29 -2.10
C SER A 68 -31.93 -17.71 -2.68
N ARG A 69 -31.34 -18.71 -2.01
CA ARG A 69 -31.43 -20.13 -2.42
C ARG A 69 -32.83 -20.72 -2.30
N ALA A 70 -33.56 -20.41 -1.23
CA ALA A 70 -34.92 -20.90 -1.03
C ALA A 70 -35.97 -20.01 -1.72
N GLU A 71 -35.88 -18.69 -1.54
CA GLU A 71 -36.86 -17.70 -2.03
C GLU A 71 -36.14 -16.57 -2.80
N PRO A 72 -35.66 -16.84 -4.03
CA PRO A 72 -34.85 -15.88 -4.81
C PRO A 72 -35.59 -14.58 -5.14
N THR A 73 -36.91 -14.58 -5.21
CA THR A 73 -37.71 -13.41 -5.60
C THR A 73 -37.51 -12.22 -4.66
N PHE A 74 -37.44 -12.44 -3.35
CA PHE A 74 -37.26 -11.33 -2.40
C PHE A 74 -35.87 -10.68 -2.51
N ALA A 75 -34.84 -11.49 -2.77
CA ALA A 75 -33.50 -10.98 -3.03
C ALA A 75 -33.45 -10.24 -4.36
N ALA A 76 -34.08 -10.77 -5.42
CA ALA A 76 -34.15 -10.11 -6.73
C ALA A 76 -34.84 -8.74 -6.64
N ASP A 77 -35.99 -8.66 -5.97
CA ASP A 77 -36.72 -7.41 -5.76
C ASP A 77 -35.90 -6.39 -4.98
N TYR A 78 -35.10 -6.85 -4.00
CA TYR A 78 -34.21 -5.97 -3.25
C TYR A 78 -33.06 -5.45 -4.12
N LEU A 79 -32.38 -6.33 -4.86
CA LEU A 79 -31.31 -5.94 -5.78
C LEU A 79 -31.81 -4.94 -6.82
N GLN A 80 -32.99 -5.17 -7.41
CA GLN A 80 -33.60 -4.27 -8.39
C GLN A 80 -33.83 -2.87 -7.80
N ARG A 81 -34.40 -2.76 -6.58
CA ARG A 81 -34.60 -1.46 -5.92
C ARG A 81 -33.31 -0.71 -5.66
N VAL A 82 -32.23 -1.41 -5.30
CA VAL A 82 -30.92 -0.79 -5.08
C VAL A 82 -30.33 -0.33 -6.42
N THR A 83 -30.42 -1.16 -7.46
CA THR A 83 -29.96 -0.83 -8.82
C THR A 83 -30.69 0.37 -9.43
N ASP A 84 -31.99 0.51 -9.17
CA ASP A 84 -32.81 1.62 -9.69
C ASP A 84 -32.64 2.94 -8.91
N SER A 85 -31.81 2.96 -7.86
CA SER A 85 -31.51 4.17 -7.09
C SER A 85 -30.64 5.14 -7.89
N GLU A 86 -30.88 6.45 -7.77
CA GLU A 86 -30.07 7.49 -8.43
C GLU A 86 -28.58 7.39 -8.06
N ARG A 87 -28.28 6.92 -6.83
CA ARG A 87 -26.92 6.64 -6.39
C ARG A 87 -26.88 5.45 -5.43
N ILE A 88 -26.16 4.41 -5.83
CA ILE A 88 -25.83 3.29 -4.96
C ILE A 88 -24.76 3.76 -3.95
N ARG A 89 -25.01 3.55 -2.65
CA ARG A 89 -24.02 3.85 -1.60
C ARG A 89 -22.96 2.77 -1.55
N ASP A 90 -21.70 3.18 -1.36
CA ASP A 90 -20.54 2.27 -1.29
C ASP A 90 -20.72 1.18 -0.23
N ASP A 91 -21.26 1.52 0.95
CA ASP A 91 -21.50 0.56 2.02
C ASP A 91 -22.59 -0.46 1.69
N ALA A 92 -23.64 -0.03 0.99
CA ALA A 92 -24.70 -0.93 0.52
C ALA A 92 -24.19 -1.89 -0.56
N PHE A 93 -23.38 -1.39 -1.51
CA PHE A 93 -22.74 -2.25 -2.52
C PHE A 93 -21.83 -3.28 -1.85
N HIS A 94 -20.99 -2.85 -0.91
CA HIS A 94 -20.07 -3.73 -0.18
C HIS A 94 -20.83 -4.83 0.60
N ASP A 95 -21.88 -4.47 1.33
CA ASP A 95 -22.71 -5.43 2.07
C ASP A 95 -23.36 -6.45 1.11
N ILE A 96 -23.82 -6.04 -0.07
CA ILE A 96 -24.46 -6.94 -1.06
C ILE A 96 -23.43 -7.87 -1.70
N VAL A 97 -22.28 -7.34 -2.13
CA VAL A 97 -21.22 -8.11 -2.81
C VAL A 97 -20.62 -9.16 -1.87
N GLY A 98 -20.65 -8.96 -0.55
CA GLY A 98 -20.33 -10.00 0.44
C GLY A 98 -21.18 -11.28 0.32
N PHE A 99 -22.36 -11.22 -0.28
CA PHE A 99 -23.23 -12.38 -0.55
C PHE A 99 -23.07 -12.97 -1.95
N SER A 100 -22.07 -12.53 -2.73
CA SER A 100 -21.77 -13.05 -4.07
C SER A 100 -21.68 -14.59 -4.15
N PRO A 101 -21.12 -15.33 -3.17
CA PRO A 101 -21.10 -16.80 -3.21
C PRO A 101 -22.49 -17.46 -3.30
N ILE A 102 -23.54 -16.76 -2.85
CA ILE A 102 -24.93 -17.22 -2.95
C ILE A 102 -25.56 -16.65 -4.21
N LEU A 103 -25.44 -15.33 -4.40
CA LEU A 103 -26.11 -14.60 -5.48
C LEU A 103 -25.61 -15.02 -6.87
N ALA A 104 -24.33 -15.38 -7.02
CA ALA A 104 -23.78 -15.87 -8.27
C ALA A 104 -24.40 -17.22 -8.72
N GLN A 105 -24.98 -17.99 -7.79
CA GLN A 105 -25.65 -19.27 -8.08
C GLN A 105 -27.15 -19.08 -8.36
N THR A 106 -27.79 -18.09 -7.74
CA THR A 106 -29.26 -17.92 -7.75
C THR A 106 -29.73 -16.77 -8.63
N LEU A 107 -29.02 -15.65 -8.63
CA LEU A 107 -29.36 -14.38 -9.28
C LEU A 107 -28.14 -13.73 -9.96
N PRO A 108 -27.40 -14.46 -10.81
CA PRO A 108 -26.15 -13.93 -11.39
C PRO A 108 -26.38 -12.68 -12.26
N GLN A 109 -27.49 -12.63 -13.00
CA GLN A 109 -27.84 -11.48 -13.85
C GLN A 109 -28.04 -10.19 -13.04
N SER A 110 -28.84 -10.27 -11.97
CA SER A 110 -29.10 -9.11 -11.10
C SER A 110 -27.84 -8.66 -10.36
N LEU A 111 -26.95 -9.58 -9.98
CA LEU A 111 -25.66 -9.23 -9.38
C LEU A 111 -24.76 -8.49 -10.37
N VAL A 112 -24.71 -8.93 -11.63
CA VAL A 112 -23.95 -8.24 -12.69
C VAL A 112 -24.55 -6.87 -13.01
N GLU A 113 -25.87 -6.74 -13.11
CA GLU A 113 -26.54 -5.46 -13.34
C GLU A 113 -26.25 -4.45 -12.22
N LEU A 114 -26.37 -4.86 -10.96
CA LEU A 114 -26.00 -4.02 -9.81
C LEU A 114 -24.53 -3.58 -9.90
N SER A 115 -23.64 -4.52 -10.21
CA SER A 115 -22.19 -4.26 -10.30
C SER A 115 -21.86 -3.28 -11.42
N LEU A 116 -22.51 -3.40 -12.58
CA LEU A 116 -22.32 -2.49 -13.71
C LEU A 116 -22.83 -1.09 -13.39
N THR A 117 -24.00 -0.97 -12.76
CA THR A 117 -24.56 0.32 -12.35
C THR A 117 -23.70 1.02 -11.31
N PHE A 118 -23.10 0.28 -10.38
CA PHE A 118 -22.20 0.85 -9.37
C PHE A 118 -20.82 1.22 -9.96
N LEU A 119 -20.24 0.35 -10.77
CA LEU A 119 -18.84 0.49 -11.21
C LEU A 119 -18.66 1.41 -12.43
N ARG A 120 -19.68 1.65 -13.25
CA ARG A 120 -19.54 2.50 -14.44
C ARG A 120 -19.87 3.95 -14.09
N GLU A 121 -18.87 4.81 -14.18
CA GLU A 121 -19.07 6.26 -14.10
C GLU A 121 -19.40 6.86 -15.47
N GLU A 122 -19.81 8.13 -15.47
CA GLU A 122 -20.08 8.92 -16.67
C GLU A 122 -18.86 8.93 -17.60
N LEU A 123 -19.08 8.75 -18.91
CA LEU A 123 -18.00 8.79 -19.91
C LEU A 123 -17.55 10.24 -20.17
N PRO A 124 -16.27 10.47 -20.56
CA PRO A 124 -15.75 11.83 -20.80
C PRO A 124 -16.57 12.67 -21.80
N ASP A 125 -17.05 12.07 -22.90
CA ASP A 125 -17.91 12.76 -23.87
C ASP A 125 -19.23 13.22 -23.23
N ASP A 126 -19.85 12.35 -22.41
CA ASP A 126 -21.12 12.63 -21.75
C ASP A 126 -20.94 13.71 -20.67
N GLN A 127 -19.86 13.64 -19.91
CA GLN A 127 -19.47 14.67 -18.94
C GLN A 127 -19.32 16.03 -19.61
N VAL A 128 -18.61 16.10 -20.75
CA VAL A 128 -18.46 17.35 -21.51
C VAL A 128 -19.80 17.89 -22.01
N VAL A 129 -20.71 17.01 -22.45
CA VAL A 129 -22.07 17.39 -22.87
C VAL A 129 -22.87 17.92 -21.68
N ARG A 130 -22.84 17.25 -20.53
CA ARG A 130 -23.53 17.68 -19.31
C ARG A 130 -22.99 19.02 -18.81
N GLU A 131 -21.67 19.19 -18.73
CA GLU A 131 -21.02 20.45 -18.32
C GLU A 131 -21.42 21.61 -19.25
N ARG A 132 -21.48 21.38 -20.57
CA ARG A 132 -21.97 22.38 -21.54
C ARG A 132 -23.42 22.76 -21.27
N GLN A 133 -24.29 21.77 -21.01
CA GLN A 133 -25.70 22.02 -20.70
C GLN A 133 -25.89 22.74 -19.36
N GLU A 134 -25.12 22.38 -18.34
CA GLU A 134 -25.12 23.06 -17.04
C GLU A 134 -24.67 24.51 -17.17
N LEU A 135 -23.60 24.78 -17.92
CA LEU A 135 -23.14 26.14 -18.19
C LEU A 135 -24.15 26.95 -19.00
N GLN A 136 -24.79 26.35 -20.00
CA GLN A 136 -25.84 27.01 -20.77
C GLN A 136 -27.05 27.34 -19.88
N ARG A 137 -27.53 26.37 -19.07
CA ARG A 137 -28.62 26.59 -18.10
C ARG A 137 -28.26 27.66 -17.08
N ALA A 138 -27.03 27.65 -16.56
CA ALA A 138 -26.54 28.66 -15.63
C ALA A 138 -26.47 30.06 -16.28
N ALA A 139 -26.03 30.15 -17.54
CA ALA A 139 -26.00 31.39 -18.29
C ALA A 139 -27.41 31.94 -18.59
N GLU A 140 -28.34 31.09 -19.00
CA GLU A 140 -29.75 31.43 -19.23
C GLU A 140 -30.44 31.87 -17.93
N TRP A 141 -30.23 31.13 -16.84
CA TRP A 141 -30.72 31.50 -15.51
C TRP A 141 -30.14 32.85 -15.07
N ARG A 142 -28.83 33.06 -15.22
CA ARG A 142 -28.18 34.33 -14.88
C ARG A 142 -28.72 35.49 -15.71
N LYS A 143 -28.97 35.29 -17.00
CA LYS A 143 -29.60 36.28 -17.89
C LYS A 143 -31.02 36.61 -17.42
N ALA A 144 -31.81 35.60 -17.03
CA ALA A 144 -33.14 35.78 -16.48
C ALA A 144 -33.11 36.57 -15.15
N VAL A 145 -32.19 36.24 -14.24
CA VAL A 145 -32.04 36.97 -12.96
C VAL A 145 -31.57 38.41 -13.18
N LEU A 146 -30.62 38.65 -14.10
CA LEU A 146 -30.15 39.99 -14.44
C LEU A 146 -31.22 40.85 -15.11
N SER A 147 -32.17 40.24 -15.84
CA SER A 147 -33.32 40.96 -16.43
C SER A 147 -34.34 41.45 -15.40
N LYS A 148 -34.30 40.96 -14.15
CA LYS A 148 -35.11 41.51 -13.05
C LYS A 148 -34.50 42.82 -12.53
N PRO A 149 -35.31 43.85 -12.23
CA PRO A 149 -34.85 45.03 -11.49
C PRO A 149 -34.19 44.65 -10.17
N GLU A 150 -33.15 45.37 -9.76
CA GLU A 150 -32.34 45.01 -8.58
C GLU A 150 -33.16 44.92 -7.28
N ALA A 151 -34.20 45.75 -7.16
CA ALA A 151 -35.14 45.77 -6.04
C ALA A 151 -36.08 44.55 -5.98
N GLU A 152 -36.23 43.79 -7.07
CA GLU A 152 -37.11 42.61 -7.17
C GLU A 152 -36.32 41.29 -7.10
N ARG A 153 -34.99 41.35 -7.02
CA ARG A 153 -34.13 40.17 -6.87
C ARG A 153 -34.17 39.67 -5.44
N THR A 154 -34.33 38.36 -5.28
CA THR A 154 -34.24 37.72 -3.96
C THR A 154 -32.82 37.75 -3.41
N ARG A 155 -32.67 37.65 -2.08
CA ARG A 155 -31.36 37.59 -1.42
C ARG A 155 -30.47 36.44 -1.94
N ARG A 156 -31.06 35.29 -2.30
CA ARG A 156 -30.35 34.14 -2.91
C ARG A 156 -29.83 34.46 -4.31
N GLU A 157 -30.62 35.15 -5.13
CA GLU A 157 -30.23 35.60 -6.48
C GLU A 157 -29.12 36.65 -6.44
N GLN A 158 -29.17 37.61 -5.50
CA GLN A 158 -28.12 38.60 -5.30
C GLN A 158 -26.81 37.94 -4.82
N MET A 159 -26.90 36.97 -3.89
CA MET A 159 -25.74 36.23 -3.38
C MET A 159 -25.05 35.42 -4.48
N ALA A 160 -25.82 34.69 -5.30
CA ALA A 160 -25.30 33.91 -6.43
C ALA A 160 -24.68 34.77 -7.55
N LEU A 161 -25.11 36.03 -7.71
CA LEU A 161 -24.48 36.97 -8.65
C LEU A 161 -23.17 37.57 -8.10
N SER A 162 -23.06 37.71 -6.78
CA SER A 162 -21.91 38.30 -6.06
C SER A 162 -20.75 37.33 -5.78
N SER A 163 -21.03 36.02 -5.70
CA SER A 163 -19.98 34.99 -5.59
C SER A 163 -19.21 34.90 -6.91
N GLY A 164 -17.88 35.04 -6.84
CA GLY A 164 -16.98 34.86 -7.99
C GLY A 164 -17.22 33.51 -8.67
N PHE A 165 -17.38 33.53 -9.99
CA PHE A 165 -17.59 32.32 -10.78
C PHE A 165 -16.29 31.51 -10.78
N SER A 166 -16.31 30.28 -10.24
CA SER A 166 -15.27 29.31 -10.56
C SER A 166 -15.43 28.97 -12.03
N LEU A 167 -14.56 29.53 -12.89
CA LEU A 167 -14.41 29.10 -14.27
C LEU A 167 -13.85 27.68 -14.26
N ARG A 168 -14.69 26.66 -14.01
CA ARG A 168 -14.32 25.30 -14.37
C ARG A 168 -14.26 25.27 -15.90
N SER A 169 -13.08 24.96 -16.44
CA SER A 169 -12.92 24.67 -17.87
C SER A 169 -13.83 23.49 -18.21
N ILE A 170 -14.56 23.58 -19.32
CA ILE A 170 -15.30 22.43 -19.85
C ILE A 170 -14.29 21.39 -20.31
N GLY A 171 -14.45 20.14 -19.86
CA GLY A 171 -13.57 19.04 -20.25
C GLY A 171 -12.15 19.18 -19.71
N ASP A 172 -12.01 19.71 -18.49
CA ASP A 172 -10.73 19.71 -17.77
C ASP A 172 -10.48 18.34 -17.14
N PHE A 173 -9.80 17.47 -17.88
CA PHE A 173 -9.44 16.12 -17.43
C PHE A 173 -8.03 16.12 -16.83
N SER A 174 -7.93 15.60 -15.62
CA SER A 174 -6.70 15.44 -14.85
C SER A 174 -6.03 14.09 -15.11
N TYR A 175 -4.81 13.93 -14.59
CA TYR A 175 -4.14 12.63 -14.54
C TYR A 175 -4.98 11.53 -13.87
N HIS A 176 -5.83 11.85 -12.88
CA HIS A 176 -6.69 10.86 -12.22
C HIS A 176 -7.75 10.27 -13.15
N ASP A 177 -8.24 11.03 -14.13
CA ASP A 177 -9.20 10.55 -15.12
C ASP A 177 -8.56 9.49 -16.04
N TRP A 178 -7.25 9.65 -16.32
CA TRP A 178 -6.45 8.66 -17.04
C TRP A 178 -6.15 7.39 -16.24
N GLU A 179 -6.24 7.43 -14.90
CA GLU A 179 -6.09 6.25 -14.05
C GLU A 179 -7.41 5.51 -13.84
N LYS A 180 -8.51 6.24 -13.66
CA LYS A 180 -9.84 5.66 -13.38
C LYS A 180 -10.59 5.21 -14.62
N LEU A 181 -10.44 5.92 -15.75
CA LEU A 181 -11.09 5.58 -17.03
C LEU A 181 -12.61 5.38 -16.91
N SER A 182 -13.28 6.27 -16.18
CA SER A 182 -14.72 6.19 -15.88
C SER A 182 -15.15 4.88 -15.21
N ILE A 183 -14.26 4.26 -14.44
CA ILE A 183 -14.57 3.15 -13.54
C ILE A 183 -14.52 3.68 -12.12
N HIS A 184 -15.61 3.44 -11.38
CA HIS A 184 -15.67 3.72 -9.97
C HIS A 184 -14.74 2.76 -9.22
N ASP A 185 -13.85 3.34 -8.41
CA ASP A 185 -12.87 2.58 -7.63
C ASP A 185 -12.93 3.06 -6.19
N ASP A 186 -13.76 2.39 -5.39
CA ASP A 186 -13.67 2.48 -3.96
C ASP A 186 -12.51 1.57 -3.51
N TYR A 187 -11.37 2.18 -3.16
CA TYR A 187 -10.15 1.49 -2.69
C TYR A 187 -10.37 0.51 -1.51
N LYS A 188 -11.60 0.29 -1.04
CA LYS A 188 -12.01 -0.70 -0.05
C LYS A 188 -12.31 -2.08 -0.67
N CYS A 189 -12.98 -2.14 -1.82
CA CYS A 189 -13.45 -3.42 -2.37
C CYS A 189 -12.39 -4.13 -3.21
N PHE A 190 -11.64 -3.37 -4.01
CA PHE A 190 -10.75 -3.93 -5.04
C PHE A 190 -9.26 -3.71 -4.78
N TRP A 191 -8.90 -2.92 -3.75
CA TRP A 191 -7.50 -2.74 -3.35
C TRP A 191 -7.20 -3.46 -2.03
N PRO A 192 -6.09 -4.22 -1.93
CA PRO A 192 -5.20 -4.62 -3.04
C PRO A 192 -5.88 -5.64 -3.98
N PRO A 193 -5.53 -5.65 -5.29
CA PRO A 193 -6.14 -6.52 -6.29
C PRO A 193 -5.85 -7.99 -6.03
N SER A 194 -6.85 -8.84 -6.22
CA SER A 194 -6.68 -10.29 -6.09
C SER A 194 -7.73 -11.06 -6.90
N PRO A 195 -7.44 -12.31 -7.32
CA PRO A 195 -8.41 -13.18 -7.99
C PRO A 195 -9.59 -13.63 -7.11
N LEU A 196 -9.47 -13.48 -5.79
CA LEU A 196 -10.50 -13.84 -4.81
C LEU A 196 -11.46 -12.69 -4.47
N ARG A 197 -11.36 -11.52 -5.14
CA ARG A 197 -12.25 -10.39 -4.87
C ARG A 197 -13.62 -10.63 -5.50
N GLU A 198 -14.65 -10.38 -4.69
CA GLU A 198 -16.04 -10.46 -5.14
C GLU A 198 -16.42 -9.19 -5.93
N PRO A 199 -17.35 -9.28 -6.90
CA PRO A 199 -18.16 -10.45 -7.26
C PRO A 199 -17.50 -11.41 -8.27
N PHE A 200 -16.32 -11.06 -8.81
CA PHE A 200 -15.69 -11.80 -9.90
C PHE A 200 -15.39 -13.25 -9.52
N HIS A 201 -14.84 -13.48 -8.33
CA HIS A 201 -14.48 -14.81 -7.86
C HIS A 201 -15.66 -15.78 -7.89
N SER A 202 -16.77 -15.43 -7.23
CA SER A 202 -17.96 -16.29 -7.17
C SER A 202 -18.67 -16.41 -8.50
N LEU A 203 -18.71 -15.34 -9.31
CA LEU A 203 -19.30 -15.36 -10.65
C LEU A 203 -18.54 -16.30 -11.58
N PHE A 204 -17.21 -16.26 -11.63
CA PHE A 204 -16.45 -17.20 -12.48
C PHE A 204 -16.61 -18.67 -12.04
N GLN A 205 -16.78 -18.92 -10.74
CA GLN A 205 -17.02 -20.28 -10.23
C GLN A 205 -18.42 -20.82 -10.55
N SER A 206 -19.45 -19.97 -10.49
CA SER A 206 -20.85 -20.43 -10.55
C SER A 206 -21.55 -20.12 -11.88
N SER A 207 -21.24 -18.98 -12.49
CA SER A 207 -21.91 -18.42 -13.66
C SER A 207 -20.91 -17.70 -14.59
N PRO A 208 -19.98 -18.45 -15.22
CA PRO A 208 -18.85 -17.85 -15.95
C PRO A 208 -19.26 -16.97 -17.13
N ASP A 209 -20.38 -17.25 -17.81
CA ASP A 209 -20.87 -16.39 -18.90
C ASP A 209 -21.26 -14.98 -18.41
N GLU A 210 -21.88 -14.89 -17.23
CA GLU A 210 -22.21 -13.60 -16.60
C GLU A 210 -20.96 -12.91 -16.04
N ALA A 211 -19.97 -13.68 -15.54
CA ALA A 211 -18.67 -13.15 -15.15
C ALA A 211 -17.91 -12.52 -16.32
N LEU A 212 -17.91 -13.21 -17.47
CA LEU A 212 -17.34 -12.72 -18.73
C LEU A 212 -18.07 -11.47 -19.21
N ARG A 213 -19.41 -11.44 -19.11
CA ARG A 213 -20.21 -10.27 -19.45
C ARG A 213 -19.83 -9.06 -18.61
N LEU A 214 -19.75 -9.22 -17.28
CA LEU A 214 -19.37 -8.15 -16.36
C LEU A 214 -17.98 -7.57 -16.72
N LEU A 215 -16.96 -8.44 -16.81
CA LEU A 215 -15.60 -8.01 -17.13
C LEU A 215 -15.53 -7.33 -18.50
N ARG A 216 -16.16 -7.93 -19.52
CA ARG A 216 -16.20 -7.36 -20.88
C ARG A 216 -16.84 -5.97 -20.91
N GLU A 217 -17.98 -5.79 -20.26
CA GLU A 217 -18.66 -4.49 -20.25
C GLU A 217 -17.83 -3.42 -19.53
N LEU A 218 -17.15 -3.76 -18.43
CA LEU A 218 -16.22 -2.85 -17.75
C LEU A 218 -15.00 -2.51 -18.62
N CYS A 219 -14.37 -3.51 -19.25
CA CYS A 219 -13.25 -3.30 -20.16
C CYS A 219 -13.64 -2.43 -21.37
N ASN A 220 -14.80 -2.69 -21.98
CA ASN A 220 -15.31 -1.92 -23.11
C ASN A 220 -15.68 -0.48 -22.70
N HIS A 221 -16.19 -0.28 -21.49
CA HIS A 221 -16.45 1.07 -20.95
C HIS A 221 -15.16 1.84 -20.72
N ALA A 222 -14.18 1.23 -20.03
CA ALA A 222 -12.88 1.84 -19.76
C ALA A 222 -12.11 2.16 -21.05
N ILE A 223 -12.13 1.27 -22.04
CA ILE A 223 -11.45 1.53 -23.32
C ILE A 223 -12.16 2.61 -24.13
N THR A 224 -13.48 2.75 -23.98
CA THR A 224 -14.23 3.87 -24.56
C THR A 224 -13.85 5.19 -23.89
N ALA A 225 -13.77 5.24 -22.56
CA ALA A 225 -13.29 6.41 -21.83
C ALA A 225 -11.87 6.80 -22.25
N TRP A 226 -10.95 5.82 -22.33
CA TRP A 226 -9.59 6.01 -22.82
C TRP A 226 -9.55 6.63 -24.23
N ARG A 227 -10.38 6.16 -25.17
CA ARG A 227 -10.50 6.73 -26.52
C ARG A 227 -11.06 8.15 -26.51
N GLN A 228 -11.99 8.45 -25.61
CA GLN A 228 -12.59 9.78 -25.47
C GLN A 228 -11.60 10.77 -24.85
N LEU A 229 -10.81 10.36 -23.85
CA LEU A 229 -9.79 11.20 -23.24
C LEU A 229 -8.72 11.65 -24.25
N HIS A 230 -8.34 10.80 -25.22
CA HIS A 230 -7.45 11.19 -26.32
C HIS A 230 -8.02 12.33 -27.20
N ARG A 231 -9.34 12.56 -27.18
CA ARG A 231 -9.98 13.67 -27.92
C ARG A 231 -10.06 14.96 -27.11
N HIS A 232 -10.09 14.90 -25.78
CA HIS A 232 -10.33 16.06 -24.92
C HIS A 232 -9.11 16.53 -24.12
N SER A 233 -8.27 15.60 -23.66
CA SER A 233 -7.10 15.92 -22.82
C SER A 233 -5.91 16.36 -23.66
N ARG A 234 -5.18 17.37 -23.18
CA ARG A 234 -3.95 17.87 -23.80
C ARG A 234 -2.70 17.11 -23.35
N GLU A 235 -2.80 16.28 -22.30
CA GLU A 235 -1.66 15.59 -21.69
C GLU A 235 -1.13 14.43 -22.56
N ARG A 236 -1.99 13.77 -23.33
CA ARG A 236 -1.62 12.68 -24.24
C ARG A 236 -2.18 12.95 -25.64
N SER A 237 -1.35 13.49 -26.52
CA SER A 237 -1.69 13.70 -27.92
C SER A 237 -1.47 12.42 -28.74
N GLY A 238 -2.50 11.94 -29.44
CA GLY A 238 -2.37 10.86 -30.42
C GLY A 238 -3.73 10.29 -30.84
N THR A 239 -3.84 9.91 -32.12
CA THR A 239 -5.05 9.29 -32.68
C THR A 239 -4.88 7.77 -32.67
N PRO A 240 -5.47 7.04 -31.70
CA PRO A 240 -5.19 5.62 -31.53
C PRO A 240 -5.72 4.77 -32.69
N ILE A 241 -4.98 3.72 -33.05
CA ILE A 241 -5.33 2.74 -34.09
C ILE A 241 -5.67 1.39 -33.42
N PRO A 242 -6.81 0.77 -33.74
CA PRO A 242 -7.15 -0.55 -33.21
C PRO A 242 -6.28 -1.63 -33.85
N LEU A 243 -5.99 -2.68 -33.09
CA LEU A 243 -5.44 -3.92 -33.61
C LEU A 243 -6.57 -4.76 -34.20
N GLU A 244 -6.50 -5.09 -35.49
CA GLU A 244 -7.44 -5.98 -36.15
C GLU A 244 -6.86 -7.39 -36.30
N LEU A 245 -7.59 -8.41 -35.85
CA LEU A 245 -7.19 -9.81 -35.98
C LEU A 245 -8.30 -10.62 -36.63
N THR A 246 -7.95 -11.47 -37.60
CA THR A 246 -8.90 -12.35 -38.29
C THR A 246 -8.85 -13.76 -37.74
N PHE A 247 -9.82 -14.10 -36.89
CA PHE A 247 -10.02 -15.44 -36.35
C PHE A 247 -10.87 -16.31 -37.29
N PRO A 248 -10.94 -17.63 -37.07
CA PRO A 248 -11.80 -18.53 -37.87
C PRO A 248 -13.29 -18.15 -37.85
N TRP A 249 -13.74 -17.43 -36.82
CA TRP A 249 -15.12 -16.97 -36.66
C TRP A 249 -15.34 -15.50 -37.08
N GLY A 250 -14.30 -14.80 -37.55
CA GLY A 250 -14.43 -13.43 -38.06
C GLY A 250 -13.31 -12.49 -37.63
N THR A 251 -13.31 -11.29 -38.21
CA THR A 251 -12.38 -10.21 -37.83
C THR A 251 -12.91 -9.47 -36.60
N GLN A 252 -12.04 -9.26 -35.62
CA GLN A 252 -12.32 -8.50 -34.40
C GLN A 252 -11.31 -7.36 -34.22
N ARG A 253 -11.74 -6.31 -33.53
CA ARG A 253 -10.95 -5.08 -33.29
C ARG A 253 -10.67 -4.92 -31.81
N PHE A 254 -9.42 -4.65 -31.47
CA PHE A 254 -8.96 -4.45 -30.10
C PHE A 254 -8.26 -3.10 -29.95
N TRP A 255 -8.75 -2.26 -29.04
CA TRP A 255 -8.22 -0.94 -28.73
C TRP A 255 -7.27 -0.99 -27.53
N GLY A 256 -6.30 -0.10 -27.52
CA GLY A 256 -5.28 0.03 -26.48
C GLY A 256 -3.85 -0.18 -27.00
N THR A 257 -2.86 0.33 -26.29
CA THR A 257 -1.43 0.26 -26.63
C THR A 257 -0.74 -0.88 -25.88
N ASP A 258 0.59 -0.92 -25.94
CA ASP A 258 1.39 -1.84 -25.11
C ASP A 258 1.15 -1.60 -23.62
N ARG A 259 0.76 -0.38 -23.23
CA ARG A 259 0.39 -0.05 -21.84
C ARG A 259 -0.92 -0.73 -21.44
N GLU A 260 -1.98 -0.54 -22.23
CA GLU A 260 -3.29 -1.14 -21.93
C GLU A 260 -3.25 -2.67 -22.08
N TYR A 261 -2.36 -3.21 -22.93
CA TYR A 261 -2.09 -4.63 -22.97
C TYR A 261 -1.66 -5.19 -21.61
N LEU A 262 -1.06 -4.42 -20.71
CA LEU A 262 -0.63 -4.88 -19.39
C LEU A 262 -1.74 -4.90 -18.33
N TRP A 263 -2.97 -4.45 -18.64
CA TRP A 263 -4.06 -4.45 -17.66
C TRP A 263 -4.39 -5.84 -17.12
N PHE A 264 -4.24 -6.90 -17.93
CA PHE A 264 -4.45 -8.27 -17.44
C PHE A 264 -3.39 -8.72 -16.41
N ARG A 265 -2.27 -7.99 -16.31
CA ARG A 265 -1.25 -8.17 -15.27
C ARG A 265 -1.48 -7.26 -14.06
N SER A 266 -2.66 -6.67 -13.93
CA SER A 266 -3.02 -5.76 -12.84
C SER A 266 -2.11 -4.53 -12.77
N THR A 267 -1.66 -4.04 -13.92
CA THR A 267 -0.75 -2.90 -14.04
C THR A 267 -1.45 -1.77 -14.81
N TRP A 268 -1.48 -0.57 -14.21
CA TRP A 268 -2.08 0.63 -14.80
C TRP A 268 -3.59 0.59 -15.12
N ALA A 269 -4.31 -0.46 -14.71
CA ALA A 269 -5.76 -0.53 -14.85
C ALA A 269 -6.49 -0.08 -13.56
N PRO A 270 -7.77 0.30 -13.67
CA PRO A 270 -8.66 0.45 -12.52
C PRO A 270 -8.75 -0.84 -11.71
N LYS A 271 -8.82 -0.78 -10.38
CA LYS A 271 -8.63 -1.96 -9.52
C LYS A 271 -9.72 -3.01 -9.66
N ALA A 272 -10.95 -2.60 -9.99
CA ALA A 272 -12.02 -3.53 -10.33
C ALA A 272 -11.67 -4.40 -11.57
N ILE A 273 -11.09 -3.79 -12.61
CA ILE A 273 -10.64 -4.49 -13.82
C ILE A 273 -9.44 -5.38 -13.50
N ASP A 274 -8.50 -4.91 -12.67
CA ASP A 274 -7.36 -5.70 -12.20
C ASP A 274 -7.84 -7.01 -11.54
N CYS A 275 -8.82 -6.93 -10.63
CA CYS A 275 -9.39 -8.10 -9.96
C CYS A 275 -10.11 -9.03 -10.94
N GLY A 276 -10.86 -8.47 -11.89
CA GLY A 276 -11.57 -9.23 -12.91
C GLY A 276 -10.66 -10.04 -13.82
N PHE A 277 -9.55 -9.45 -14.29
CA PHE A 277 -8.55 -10.20 -15.09
C PHE A 277 -7.83 -11.28 -14.28
N MET A 278 -7.50 -11.01 -13.02
CA MET A 278 -6.91 -12.04 -12.16
C MET A 278 -7.85 -13.23 -11.97
N ALA A 279 -9.13 -12.98 -11.70
CA ALA A 279 -10.14 -14.03 -11.57
C ALA A 279 -10.38 -14.78 -12.89
N LEU A 280 -10.38 -14.06 -14.03
CA LEU A 280 -10.49 -14.65 -15.36
C LEU A 280 -9.32 -15.61 -15.63
N GLU A 281 -8.07 -15.22 -15.32
CA GLU A 281 -6.91 -16.07 -15.52
C GLU A 281 -7.04 -17.36 -14.69
N GLU A 282 -7.34 -17.26 -13.40
CA GLU A 282 -7.56 -18.44 -12.54
C GLU A 282 -8.63 -19.38 -13.11
N TRP A 283 -9.77 -18.83 -13.53
CA TRP A 283 -10.84 -19.60 -14.14
C TRP A 283 -10.42 -20.27 -15.44
N CYS A 284 -9.75 -19.55 -16.36
CA CYS A 284 -9.30 -20.12 -17.62
C CYS A 284 -8.35 -21.30 -17.40
N PHE A 285 -7.41 -21.20 -16.47
CA PHE A 285 -6.48 -22.29 -16.17
C PHE A 285 -7.19 -23.48 -15.49
N ALA A 286 -8.20 -23.24 -14.66
CA ALA A 286 -9.03 -24.31 -14.10
C ALA A 286 -9.84 -25.05 -15.19
N GLU A 287 -10.36 -24.33 -16.18
CA GLU A 287 -11.06 -24.92 -17.34
C GLU A 287 -10.12 -25.76 -18.20
N LEU A 288 -8.88 -25.29 -18.43
CA LEU A 288 -7.85 -26.07 -19.14
C LEU A 288 -7.48 -27.35 -18.37
N ALA A 289 -7.31 -27.26 -17.05
CA ALA A 289 -7.06 -28.43 -16.20
C ALA A 289 -8.22 -29.44 -16.22
N SER A 290 -9.45 -28.95 -16.43
CA SER A 290 -10.65 -29.76 -16.60
C SER A 290 -10.80 -30.37 -18.01
N GLY A 291 -9.84 -30.13 -18.91
CA GLY A 291 -9.78 -30.71 -20.25
C GLY A 291 -10.56 -29.94 -21.32
N ARG A 292 -10.95 -28.69 -21.05
CA ARG A 292 -11.67 -27.87 -22.04
C ARG A 292 -10.77 -27.49 -23.22
N PRO A 293 -11.25 -27.56 -24.48
CA PRO A 293 -10.45 -27.19 -25.64
C PRO A 293 -10.07 -25.70 -25.64
N VAL A 294 -8.77 -25.42 -25.77
CA VAL A 294 -8.18 -24.08 -25.77
C VAL A 294 -8.85 -23.18 -26.82
N ASP A 295 -9.04 -23.67 -28.04
CA ASP A 295 -9.61 -22.88 -29.15
C ASP A 295 -11.04 -22.39 -28.84
N ALA A 296 -11.85 -23.22 -28.18
CA ALA A 296 -13.22 -22.88 -27.77
C ALA A 296 -13.23 -21.88 -26.60
N LEU A 297 -12.28 -22.02 -25.67
CA LEU A 297 -12.11 -21.10 -24.56
C LEU A 297 -11.67 -19.71 -25.06
N ILE A 298 -10.70 -19.66 -25.99
CA ILE A 298 -10.26 -18.41 -26.64
C ILE A 298 -11.45 -17.72 -27.32
N GLN A 299 -12.25 -18.45 -28.10
CA GLN A 299 -13.41 -17.89 -28.77
C GLN A 299 -14.40 -17.27 -27.78
N GLN A 300 -14.66 -17.94 -26.65
CA GLN A 300 -15.60 -17.46 -25.63
C GLN A 300 -15.10 -16.17 -24.96
N ILE A 301 -13.83 -16.10 -24.58
CA ILE A 301 -13.32 -14.96 -23.79
C ILE A 301 -13.12 -13.68 -24.62
N ILE A 302 -12.81 -13.80 -25.91
CA ILE A 302 -12.62 -12.62 -26.78
C ILE A 302 -13.93 -12.11 -27.40
N ALA A 303 -15.00 -12.91 -27.35
CA ALA A 303 -16.27 -12.55 -27.97
C ALA A 303 -16.78 -11.19 -27.46
N GLU A 304 -17.02 -10.26 -28.39
CA GLU A 304 -17.53 -8.90 -28.12
C GLU A 304 -16.62 -8.03 -27.22
N ASN A 305 -15.38 -8.45 -26.96
CA ASN A 305 -14.42 -7.67 -26.18
C ASN A 305 -13.58 -6.79 -27.11
N GLU A 306 -13.57 -5.48 -26.84
CA GLU A 306 -12.84 -4.49 -27.61
C GLU A 306 -11.52 -4.09 -26.95
N CYS A 307 -11.20 -4.58 -25.75
CA CYS A 307 -9.99 -4.21 -25.02
C CYS A 307 -8.81 -5.12 -25.38
N ILE A 308 -7.66 -4.54 -25.75
CA ILE A 308 -6.45 -5.32 -26.09
C ILE A 308 -5.94 -6.21 -24.95
N ALA A 309 -6.22 -5.86 -23.69
CA ALA A 309 -5.79 -6.62 -22.51
C ALA A 309 -6.30 -8.07 -22.50
N ILE A 310 -7.47 -8.34 -23.09
CA ILE A 310 -8.01 -9.71 -23.18
C ILE A 310 -7.06 -10.65 -23.94
N LEU A 311 -6.35 -10.11 -24.94
CA LEU A 311 -5.37 -10.86 -25.73
C LEU A 311 -4.15 -11.26 -24.90
N GLY A 312 -3.87 -10.56 -23.80
CA GLY A 312 -2.85 -10.96 -22.83
C GLY A 312 -3.22 -12.22 -22.06
N THR A 313 -4.49 -12.34 -21.64
CA THR A 313 -4.99 -13.59 -21.04
C THR A 313 -4.95 -14.73 -22.06
N VAL A 314 -5.41 -14.47 -23.29
CA VAL A 314 -5.31 -15.44 -24.40
C VAL A 314 -3.86 -15.88 -24.64
N ALA A 315 -2.90 -14.94 -24.63
CA ALA A 315 -1.49 -15.24 -24.79
C ALA A 315 -0.98 -16.22 -23.72
N MET A 316 -1.38 -16.04 -22.45
CA MET A 316 -1.04 -16.98 -21.38
C MET A 316 -1.59 -18.38 -21.63
N LEU A 317 -2.81 -18.51 -22.17
CA LEU A 317 -3.41 -19.81 -22.51
C LEU A 317 -2.67 -20.49 -23.67
N VAL A 318 -2.27 -19.73 -24.70
CA VAL A 318 -1.49 -20.27 -25.82
C VAL A 318 -0.11 -20.71 -25.37
N LEU A 319 0.56 -19.92 -24.53
CA LEU A 319 1.88 -20.26 -23.98
C LEU A 319 1.83 -21.48 -23.06
N HIS A 320 0.76 -21.62 -22.27
CA HIS A 320 0.59 -22.77 -21.39
C HIS A 320 0.28 -24.07 -22.16
N SER A 321 -0.65 -24.00 -23.13
CA SER A 321 -1.11 -25.17 -23.87
C SER A 321 -0.23 -25.53 -25.07
N GLU A 322 0.59 -24.58 -25.53
CA GLU A 322 1.40 -24.66 -26.73
C GLU A 322 0.61 -25.09 -27.99
N ARG A 323 -0.70 -24.75 -28.01
CA ARG A 323 -1.63 -25.18 -29.05
C ARG A 323 -1.32 -24.48 -30.38
N VAL A 324 -1.15 -25.27 -31.44
CA VAL A 324 -1.06 -24.80 -32.82
C VAL A 324 -2.40 -25.05 -33.53
N SER A 325 -3.09 -23.98 -33.91
CA SER A 325 -4.42 -24.04 -34.52
C SER A 325 -4.71 -22.80 -35.37
N GLU A 326 -5.79 -22.85 -36.17
CA GLU A 326 -6.30 -21.71 -36.92
C GLU A 326 -6.78 -20.57 -35.99
N ALA A 327 -7.20 -20.87 -34.76
CA ALA A 327 -7.63 -19.89 -33.78
C ALA A 327 -6.46 -19.15 -33.11
N THR A 328 -5.30 -19.81 -32.98
CA THR A 328 -4.10 -19.24 -32.35
C THR A 328 -3.15 -18.56 -33.34
N LEU A 329 -3.27 -18.90 -34.63
CA LEU A 329 -2.47 -18.31 -35.72
C LEU A 329 -2.46 -16.77 -35.72
N PRO A 330 -3.61 -16.06 -35.59
CA PRO A 330 -3.62 -14.59 -35.65
C PRO A 330 -2.81 -13.91 -34.57
N LEU A 331 -2.62 -14.56 -33.41
CA LEU A 331 -1.85 -14.04 -32.28
C LEU A 331 -0.35 -14.07 -32.58
N ILE A 332 0.10 -15.14 -33.24
CA ILE A 332 1.52 -15.37 -33.58
C ILE A 332 1.91 -14.61 -34.86
N THR A 333 0.95 -14.30 -35.72
CA THR A 333 1.16 -13.51 -36.94
C THR A 333 0.84 -12.02 -36.74
N SER A 334 0.88 -11.52 -35.51
CA SER A 334 0.69 -10.09 -35.22
C SER A 334 1.96 -9.51 -34.59
N GLN A 335 2.71 -8.71 -35.36
CA GLN A 335 3.93 -8.08 -34.84
C GLN A 335 3.66 -7.23 -33.59
N ARG A 336 2.50 -6.54 -33.53
CA ARG A 336 2.10 -5.74 -32.35
C ARG A 336 1.97 -6.58 -31.09
N LEU A 337 1.32 -7.74 -31.17
CA LEU A 337 1.16 -8.62 -30.01
C LEU A 337 2.45 -9.28 -29.59
N LEU A 338 3.28 -9.71 -30.56
CA LEU A 338 4.60 -10.28 -30.24
C LEU A 338 5.46 -9.25 -29.49
N ALA A 339 5.42 -7.98 -29.91
CA ALA A 339 6.13 -6.89 -29.25
C ALA A 339 5.57 -6.58 -27.85
N ALA A 340 4.24 -6.47 -27.70
CA ALA A 340 3.60 -6.20 -26.42
C ALA A 340 3.87 -7.32 -25.40
N ASP A 341 3.83 -8.59 -25.84
CA ASP A 341 4.09 -9.74 -24.97
C ASP A 341 5.58 -9.88 -24.57
N TYR A 342 6.51 -9.48 -25.46
CA TYR A 342 7.94 -9.37 -25.14
C TYR A 342 8.17 -8.36 -24.00
N GLN A 343 7.55 -7.17 -24.09
CA GLN A 343 7.66 -6.14 -23.05
C GLN A 343 7.04 -6.61 -21.73
N ARG A 344 5.90 -7.31 -21.79
CA ARG A 344 5.29 -7.93 -20.61
C ARG A 344 6.23 -8.94 -19.92
N MET A 345 6.89 -9.83 -20.67
CA MET A 345 7.81 -10.81 -20.08
C MET A 345 8.91 -10.13 -19.25
N GLY A 346 9.44 -8.99 -19.72
CA GLY A 346 10.43 -8.21 -18.98
C GLY A 346 9.94 -7.75 -17.59
N GLN A 347 8.67 -7.39 -17.47
CA GLN A 347 8.05 -6.98 -16.21
C GLN A 347 7.74 -8.18 -15.29
N ASP A 348 7.31 -9.31 -15.86
CA ASP A 348 7.00 -10.54 -15.10
C ASP A 348 8.24 -11.18 -14.44
N LEU A 349 9.46 -10.83 -14.88
CA LEU A 349 10.70 -11.28 -14.24
C LEU A 349 10.96 -10.65 -12.85
N SER A 350 10.25 -9.57 -12.49
CA SER A 350 10.34 -8.91 -11.18
C SER A 350 8.95 -8.77 -10.51
N PRO A 351 8.37 -9.86 -9.97
CA PRO A 351 6.96 -9.93 -9.59
C PRO A 351 6.59 -9.23 -8.26
N THR A 352 7.54 -8.67 -7.52
CA THR A 352 7.34 -8.17 -6.14
C THR A 352 6.36 -7.00 -6.05
N ALA A 353 6.15 -6.24 -7.13
CA ALA A 353 5.21 -5.11 -7.14
C ALA A 353 3.74 -5.53 -6.92
N SER A 354 3.37 -6.76 -7.29
CA SER A 354 1.98 -7.26 -7.18
C SER A 354 1.52 -7.59 -5.76
N LEU A 355 2.43 -7.60 -4.79
CA LEU A 355 2.13 -7.86 -3.37
C LEU A 355 1.98 -6.58 -2.54
N ILE A 356 2.14 -5.40 -3.16
CA ILE A 356 2.04 -4.11 -2.48
C ILE A 356 0.60 -3.89 -1.99
N GLY A 357 0.46 -3.47 -0.73
CA GLY A 357 -0.82 -3.08 -0.12
C GLY A 357 -1.47 -4.16 0.75
N PHE A 358 -1.04 -5.42 0.66
CA PHE A 358 -1.51 -6.48 1.57
C PHE A 358 -0.82 -6.31 2.94
N THR A 359 -1.60 -6.02 3.98
CA THR A 359 -1.08 -5.64 5.30
C THR A 359 -1.74 -6.38 6.47
N HIS A 360 -2.80 -7.16 6.22
CA HIS A 360 -3.58 -7.84 7.25
C HIS A 360 -3.49 -9.37 7.16
N ARG A 361 -3.68 -10.10 8.27
CA ARG A 361 -3.75 -11.58 8.27
C ARG A 361 -4.85 -12.16 7.38
N THR A 362 -5.97 -11.45 7.30
CA THR A 362 -7.09 -11.78 6.41
C THR A 362 -6.67 -11.77 4.94
N ASP A 363 -5.57 -11.09 4.60
CA ASP A 363 -5.02 -11.04 3.25
C ASP A 363 -4.28 -12.32 2.86
N LYS A 364 -4.00 -13.23 3.81
CA LYS A 364 -3.20 -14.44 3.54
C LYS A 364 -3.72 -15.27 2.34
N PRO A 365 -5.02 -15.59 2.22
CA PRO A 365 -5.53 -16.30 1.04
C PRO A 365 -5.32 -15.51 -0.27
N HIS A 366 -5.42 -14.19 -0.21
CA HIS A 366 -5.18 -13.31 -1.35
C HIS A 366 -3.71 -13.32 -1.77
N ILE A 367 -2.78 -13.20 -0.81
CA ILE A 367 -1.33 -13.27 -1.05
C ILE A 367 -0.95 -14.61 -1.68
N GLU A 368 -1.43 -15.72 -1.11
CA GLU A 368 -1.15 -17.06 -1.62
C GLU A 368 -1.66 -17.24 -3.05
N ALA A 369 -2.87 -16.76 -3.37
CA ALA A 369 -3.43 -16.82 -4.70
C ALA A 369 -2.61 -16.00 -5.73
N VAL A 370 -2.21 -14.77 -5.37
CA VAL A 370 -1.40 -13.91 -6.25
C VAL A 370 0.00 -14.51 -6.48
N GLN A 371 0.63 -15.06 -5.44
CA GLN A 371 1.92 -15.75 -5.56
C GLN A 371 1.84 -16.99 -6.44
N ALA A 372 0.80 -17.82 -6.26
CA ALA A 372 0.57 -19.00 -7.09
C ALA A 372 0.40 -18.62 -8.56
N ALA A 373 -0.36 -17.55 -8.83
CA ALA A 373 -0.52 -17.01 -10.17
C ALA A 373 0.82 -16.56 -10.77
N ASN A 374 1.62 -15.80 -10.02
CA ASN A 374 2.95 -15.32 -10.46
C ASN A 374 3.96 -16.44 -10.72
N ALA A 375 3.81 -17.59 -10.04
CA ALA A 375 4.71 -18.72 -10.22
C ALA A 375 4.48 -19.52 -11.52
N ARG A 376 3.39 -19.26 -12.26
CA ARG A 376 3.03 -20.00 -13.49
C ARG A 376 4.17 -19.99 -14.52
N PRO A 377 4.56 -21.16 -15.08
CA PRO A 377 5.61 -21.23 -16.09
C PRO A 377 5.33 -20.37 -17.33
N ALA A 378 4.07 -20.27 -17.77
CA ALA A 378 3.67 -19.46 -18.91
C ALA A 378 4.09 -17.98 -18.77
N ARG A 379 4.12 -17.43 -17.55
CA ARG A 379 4.54 -16.05 -17.28
C ARG A 379 6.03 -15.81 -17.54
N LYS A 380 6.86 -16.86 -17.54
CA LYS A 380 8.31 -16.81 -17.82
C LYS A 380 8.68 -17.07 -19.29
N THR A 381 7.68 -17.13 -20.16
CA THR A 381 7.83 -17.39 -21.61
C THR A 381 7.25 -16.22 -22.39
N GLN A 382 7.40 -16.20 -23.72
CA GLN A 382 6.83 -15.14 -24.58
C GLN A 382 6.27 -15.71 -25.89
N LEU A 383 5.29 -15.03 -26.49
CA LEU A 383 4.58 -15.46 -27.69
C LEU A 383 5.50 -15.75 -28.88
N SER A 384 6.61 -15.01 -29.03
CA SER A 384 7.55 -15.26 -30.13
C SER A 384 8.20 -16.64 -30.05
N TRP A 385 8.25 -17.28 -28.88
CA TRP A 385 8.74 -18.65 -28.72
C TRP A 385 7.79 -19.71 -29.29
N MET A 386 6.54 -19.34 -29.59
CA MET A 386 5.60 -20.21 -30.30
C MET A 386 5.83 -20.20 -31.82
N VAL A 387 6.47 -19.17 -32.38
CA VAL A 387 6.70 -19.04 -33.84
C VAL A 387 7.30 -20.31 -34.46
N PRO A 388 8.37 -20.93 -33.90
CA PRO A 388 8.93 -22.16 -34.46
C PRO A 388 7.89 -23.28 -34.62
N LYS A 389 6.97 -23.43 -33.65
CA LYS A 389 5.94 -24.47 -33.69
C LYS A 389 4.96 -24.27 -34.83
N PHE A 390 4.66 -23.02 -35.20
CA PHE A 390 3.82 -22.70 -36.36
C PHE A 390 4.59 -22.87 -37.67
N VAL A 391 5.88 -22.53 -37.70
CA VAL A 391 6.74 -22.69 -38.88
C VAL A 391 6.93 -24.17 -39.27
N PHE A 392 6.99 -25.06 -38.29
CA PHE A 392 7.12 -26.51 -38.49
C PHE A 392 5.79 -27.28 -38.40
N ALA A 393 4.66 -26.57 -38.36
CA ALA A 393 3.34 -27.19 -38.36
C ALA A 393 2.98 -27.82 -39.70
N GLU A 394 1.92 -28.62 -39.74
CA GLU A 394 1.36 -29.14 -40.98
C GLU A 394 0.82 -28.00 -41.88
N LYS A 395 0.88 -28.22 -43.19
CA LYS A 395 0.27 -27.31 -44.17
C LYS A 395 -1.26 -27.37 -44.06
N PRO A 396 -1.99 -26.24 -44.19
CA PRO A 396 -1.55 -24.93 -44.69
C PRO A 396 -1.07 -23.94 -43.61
N ILE A 397 -1.14 -24.28 -42.32
CA ILE A 397 -0.82 -23.37 -41.21
C ILE A 397 0.62 -22.85 -41.31
N SER A 398 1.58 -23.73 -41.58
CA SER A 398 2.99 -23.35 -41.77
C SER A 398 3.17 -22.30 -42.87
N ASP A 399 2.59 -22.51 -44.05
CA ASP A 399 2.79 -21.61 -45.19
C ASP A 399 2.16 -20.22 -44.91
N ARG A 400 1.01 -20.19 -44.21
CA ARG A 400 0.35 -18.94 -43.81
C ARG A 400 1.13 -18.19 -42.73
N ALA A 401 1.59 -18.88 -41.69
CA ALA A 401 2.37 -18.28 -40.61
C ALA A 401 3.65 -17.64 -41.16
N ARG A 402 4.39 -18.39 -41.99
CA ARG A 402 5.62 -17.90 -42.63
C ARG A 402 5.33 -16.72 -43.57
N GLY A 403 4.31 -16.83 -44.41
CA GLY A 403 3.91 -15.75 -45.32
C GLY A 403 3.57 -14.46 -44.59
N ALA A 404 2.81 -14.55 -43.49
CA ALA A 404 2.41 -13.39 -42.69
C ALA A 404 3.61 -12.73 -41.99
N ILE A 405 4.45 -13.50 -41.30
CA ILE A 405 5.63 -12.98 -40.57
C ILE A 405 6.62 -12.31 -41.54
N LEU A 406 6.88 -12.92 -42.70
CA LEU A 406 7.75 -12.33 -43.72
C LEU A 406 7.17 -11.03 -44.32
N ASN A 407 5.87 -10.80 -44.20
CA ASN A 407 5.17 -9.62 -44.70
C ASN A 407 5.14 -8.46 -43.70
N PHE A 408 5.57 -8.63 -42.44
CA PHE A 408 5.61 -7.55 -41.44
C PHE A 408 6.32 -6.29 -41.93
N LYS A 409 7.40 -6.44 -42.71
CA LYS A 409 8.13 -5.31 -43.32
C LYS A 409 7.27 -4.41 -44.23
N ASN A 410 6.17 -4.94 -44.76
CA ASN A 410 5.24 -4.22 -45.63
C ASN A 410 3.99 -3.74 -44.87
N ASP A 411 3.74 -4.26 -43.67
CA ASP A 411 2.55 -4.00 -42.85
C ASP A 411 2.98 -3.73 -41.40
N LEU A 412 3.57 -2.55 -41.18
CA LEU A 412 4.13 -2.16 -39.89
C LEU A 412 3.02 -1.82 -38.88
N PRO A 413 3.09 -2.32 -37.63
CA PRO A 413 2.01 -2.20 -36.65
C PRO A 413 2.05 -0.86 -35.90
N TYR A 414 1.53 0.20 -36.51
CA TYR A 414 1.39 1.50 -35.84
C TYR A 414 0.31 1.47 -34.74
N GLN A 415 0.59 2.14 -33.61
CA GLN A 415 -0.35 2.27 -32.49
C GLN A 415 -1.17 3.57 -32.56
N TYR A 416 -0.62 4.60 -33.19
CA TYR A 416 -1.25 5.90 -33.44
C TYR A 416 -1.07 6.30 -34.91
N GLU A 417 -1.99 7.10 -35.46
CA GLU A 417 -1.87 7.56 -36.86
C GLU A 417 -0.63 8.43 -37.09
N GLU A 418 -0.26 9.23 -36.10
CA GLU A 418 0.90 10.12 -36.13
C GLU A 418 2.22 9.34 -36.22
N HIS A 419 2.26 8.08 -35.76
CA HIS A 419 3.46 7.24 -35.86
C HIS A 419 3.88 6.96 -37.31
N ARG A 420 2.95 7.05 -38.28
CA ARG A 420 3.25 6.85 -39.69
C ARG A 420 4.23 7.89 -40.22
N ASP A 421 4.23 9.09 -39.65
CA ASP A 421 5.03 10.22 -40.10
C ASP A 421 6.35 10.37 -39.34
N ILE A 422 6.59 9.53 -38.32
CA ILE A 422 7.81 9.54 -37.51
C ILE A 422 8.84 8.56 -38.11
N PRO A 423 9.97 9.04 -38.68
CA PRO A 423 10.96 8.18 -39.32
C PRO A 423 11.58 7.15 -38.36
N ASP A 424 11.85 7.56 -37.11
CA ASP A 424 12.46 6.71 -36.09
C ASP A 424 11.55 5.53 -35.72
N THR A 425 10.26 5.79 -35.50
CA THR A 425 9.26 4.74 -35.23
C THR A 425 9.17 3.75 -36.40
N ARG A 426 9.16 4.24 -37.64
CA ARG A 426 9.17 3.39 -38.84
C ARG A 426 10.45 2.54 -38.91
N GLY A 427 11.60 3.14 -38.61
CA GLY A 427 12.89 2.46 -38.54
C GLY A 427 12.88 1.32 -37.51
N ASN A 428 12.43 1.59 -36.29
CA ASN A 428 12.36 0.62 -35.20
C ASN A 428 11.40 -0.54 -35.53
N LEU A 429 10.20 -0.24 -36.04
CA LEU A 429 9.24 -1.29 -36.42
C LEU A 429 9.76 -2.14 -37.58
N THR A 430 10.48 -1.55 -38.53
CA THR A 430 11.09 -2.28 -39.66
C THR A 430 12.23 -3.18 -39.18
N ALA A 431 13.09 -2.69 -38.28
CA ALA A 431 14.15 -3.49 -37.70
C ALA A 431 13.58 -4.72 -36.95
N GLN A 432 12.57 -4.50 -36.11
CA GLN A 432 11.87 -5.57 -35.40
C GLN A 432 11.19 -6.56 -36.37
N ALA A 433 10.59 -6.10 -37.46
CA ALA A 433 10.02 -6.96 -38.49
C ALA A 433 11.06 -7.88 -39.13
N LEU A 434 12.29 -7.38 -39.35
CA LEU A 434 13.40 -8.18 -39.88
C LEU A 434 13.89 -9.23 -38.88
N GLU A 435 13.91 -8.91 -37.57
CA GLU A 435 14.24 -9.89 -36.52
C GLU A 435 13.23 -11.05 -36.49
N TYR A 436 11.92 -10.74 -36.55
CA TYR A 436 10.88 -11.77 -36.61
C TYR A 436 10.95 -12.61 -37.90
N ALA A 437 11.34 -12.01 -39.03
CA ALA A 437 11.53 -12.74 -40.28
C ALA A 437 12.58 -13.86 -40.17
N GLU A 438 13.59 -13.70 -39.30
CA GLU A 438 14.59 -14.75 -39.05
C GLU A 438 14.01 -15.97 -38.34
N LEU A 439 12.96 -15.81 -37.54
CA LEU A 439 12.24 -16.93 -36.91
C LEU A 439 11.37 -17.69 -37.92
N ALA A 440 10.95 -17.06 -39.02
CA ALA A 440 10.10 -17.68 -40.04
C ALA A 440 10.87 -18.48 -41.11
N ASP A 441 12.21 -18.36 -41.17
CA ASP A 441 13.05 -19.11 -42.11
C ASP A 441 13.51 -20.45 -41.50
N PRO A 442 13.06 -21.61 -42.02
CA PRO A 442 13.49 -22.92 -41.55
C PRO A 442 15.01 -23.14 -41.61
N LYS A 443 15.74 -22.41 -42.46
CA LYS A 443 17.20 -22.52 -42.59
C LYS A 443 17.96 -22.04 -41.35
N ASN A 444 17.32 -21.22 -40.52
CA ASN A 444 17.91 -20.69 -39.30
C ASN A 444 17.75 -21.65 -38.10
N TYR A 445 17.28 -22.87 -38.31
CA TYR A 445 17.11 -23.86 -37.24
C TYR A 445 18.08 -25.03 -37.42
N GLN A 446 18.72 -25.43 -36.32
CA GLN A 446 19.66 -26.55 -36.27
C GLN A 446 19.19 -27.61 -35.27
N ALA A 447 19.35 -28.88 -35.64
CA ALA A 447 18.93 -30.02 -34.85
C ALA A 447 20.12 -30.64 -34.10
N TYR A 448 20.03 -30.73 -32.77
CA TYR A 448 21.02 -31.34 -31.89
C TYR A 448 20.41 -32.53 -31.14
N ARG A 449 21.17 -33.61 -30.94
CA ARG A 449 20.77 -34.67 -30.00
C ARG A 449 21.11 -34.22 -28.59
N THR A 450 20.13 -34.24 -27.68
CA THR A 450 20.30 -33.75 -26.30
C THR A 450 21.22 -34.62 -25.46
N LYS A 451 21.34 -35.93 -25.77
CA LYS A 451 22.32 -36.91 -25.25
C LYS A 451 22.60 -37.98 -26.30
N GLU A 452 23.74 -38.66 -26.24
CA GLU A 452 24.16 -39.68 -27.23
C GLU A 452 23.17 -40.86 -27.38
N ASP A 453 22.37 -41.17 -26.35
CA ASP A 453 21.38 -42.28 -26.31
C ASP A 453 19.92 -41.82 -26.15
N SER A 454 19.59 -40.58 -26.51
CA SER A 454 18.22 -40.04 -26.40
C SER A 454 17.55 -39.91 -27.77
N ASP A 455 16.32 -40.42 -27.90
CA ASP A 455 15.46 -40.22 -29.08
C ASP A 455 14.96 -38.77 -29.22
N GLN A 456 15.29 -37.88 -28.28
CA GLN A 456 14.89 -36.48 -28.31
C GLN A 456 15.89 -35.63 -29.10
N ILE A 457 15.37 -34.89 -30.09
CA ILE A 457 16.10 -33.92 -30.91
C ILE A 457 15.69 -32.51 -30.46
N ALA A 458 16.66 -31.69 -30.05
CA ALA A 458 16.45 -30.27 -29.79
C ALA A 458 16.59 -29.49 -31.10
N ILE A 459 15.58 -28.68 -31.43
CA ILE A 459 15.62 -27.75 -32.55
C ILE A 459 15.94 -26.37 -31.97
N VAL A 460 17.12 -25.85 -32.30
CA VAL A 460 17.61 -24.57 -31.78
C VAL A 460 17.61 -23.54 -32.91
N HIS A 461 17.01 -22.37 -32.66
CA HIS A 461 17.12 -21.23 -33.55
C HIS A 461 18.51 -20.62 -33.45
N VAL A 462 19.18 -20.49 -34.60
CA VAL A 462 20.46 -19.82 -34.76
C VAL A 462 20.20 -18.56 -35.59
N SER A 463 19.90 -17.47 -34.89
CA SER A 463 19.65 -16.17 -35.51
C SER A 463 20.88 -15.68 -36.28
N PRO A 464 20.78 -15.42 -37.59
CA PRO A 464 21.85 -14.80 -38.37
C PRO A 464 22.20 -13.40 -37.88
N SER A 465 21.21 -12.64 -37.38
CA SER A 465 21.48 -11.34 -36.77
C SER A 465 22.20 -11.44 -35.43
N ALA A 466 21.97 -12.48 -34.62
CA ALA A 466 22.69 -12.67 -33.36
C ALA A 466 24.20 -12.85 -33.56
N ALA A 467 24.64 -13.39 -34.71
CA ALA A 467 26.05 -13.51 -35.07
C ALA A 467 26.68 -12.21 -35.62
N LYS A 468 25.88 -11.15 -35.82
CA LYS A 468 26.43 -9.83 -36.18
C LYS A 468 27.32 -9.33 -35.03
N PRO A 469 28.48 -8.71 -35.31
CA PRO A 469 29.41 -8.25 -34.28
C PRO A 469 28.74 -7.36 -33.22
N GLU A 470 27.82 -6.50 -33.65
CA GLU A 470 27.03 -5.61 -32.77
C GLU A 470 26.16 -6.37 -31.76
N ASN A 471 25.49 -7.44 -32.20
CA ASN A 471 24.60 -8.22 -31.34
C ASN A 471 25.37 -9.16 -30.40
N VAL A 472 26.49 -9.74 -30.85
CA VAL A 472 27.41 -10.50 -29.98
C VAL A 472 27.97 -9.59 -28.89
N ALA A 473 28.43 -8.40 -29.26
CA ALA A 473 28.91 -7.40 -28.29
C ALA A 473 27.81 -7.04 -27.29
N ARG A 474 26.56 -6.84 -27.74
CA ARG A 474 25.41 -6.56 -26.86
C ARG A 474 25.12 -7.68 -25.87
N VAL A 475 25.19 -8.95 -26.29
CA VAL A 475 24.97 -10.12 -25.42
C VAL A 475 26.10 -10.31 -24.42
N GLU A 476 27.36 -10.14 -24.85
CA GLU A 476 28.51 -10.17 -23.95
C GLU A 476 28.43 -9.06 -22.90
N GLU A 477 28.03 -7.86 -23.31
CA GLU A 477 27.84 -6.71 -22.42
C GLU A 477 26.70 -6.97 -21.41
N ALA A 478 25.54 -7.45 -21.86
CA ALA A 478 24.45 -7.85 -20.97
C ALA A 478 24.86 -8.96 -19.98
N SER A 479 25.67 -9.92 -20.42
CA SER A 479 26.19 -10.99 -19.56
C SER A 479 27.19 -10.49 -18.52
N LYS A 480 28.00 -9.47 -18.85
CA LYS A 480 28.86 -8.77 -17.88
C LYS A 480 28.02 -8.01 -16.85
N GLN A 481 26.97 -7.33 -17.29
CA GLN A 481 26.07 -6.58 -16.40
C GLN A 481 25.32 -7.48 -15.43
N LEU A 482 24.81 -8.63 -15.89
CA LEU A 482 24.15 -9.60 -15.02
C LEU A 482 25.09 -10.12 -13.92
N ARG A 483 26.37 -10.36 -14.25
CA ARG A 483 27.39 -10.74 -13.25
C ARG A 483 27.65 -9.61 -12.24
N GLN A 484 27.75 -8.37 -12.70
CA GLN A 484 27.93 -7.19 -11.82
C GLN A 484 26.72 -6.98 -10.90
N MET A 485 25.50 -7.12 -11.42
CA MET A 485 24.26 -7.07 -10.62
C MET A 485 24.25 -8.19 -9.56
N GLY A 486 24.68 -9.39 -9.95
CA GLY A 486 24.83 -10.54 -9.04
C GLY A 486 25.80 -10.24 -7.88
N LEU A 487 26.97 -9.65 -8.18
CA LEU A 487 27.95 -9.24 -7.17
C LEU A 487 27.40 -8.17 -6.22
N TRP A 488 26.77 -7.13 -6.77
CA TRP A 488 26.15 -6.08 -5.95
C TRP A 488 25.05 -6.63 -5.02
N THR A 489 24.19 -7.52 -5.55
CA THR A 489 23.11 -8.15 -4.77
C THR A 489 23.68 -9.02 -3.64
N TRP A 490 24.74 -9.78 -3.92
CA TRP A 490 25.44 -10.58 -2.92
C TRP A 490 26.04 -9.72 -1.81
N ALA A 491 26.76 -8.66 -2.16
CA ALA A 491 27.38 -7.76 -1.19
C ALA A 491 26.33 -7.05 -0.31
N THR A 492 25.26 -6.53 -0.93
CA THR A 492 24.16 -5.84 -0.22
C THR A 492 23.49 -6.76 0.79
N LYS A 493 23.11 -7.98 0.38
CA LYS A 493 22.51 -8.97 1.29
C LYS A 493 23.46 -9.38 2.42
N SER A 494 24.76 -9.44 2.15
CA SER A 494 25.76 -9.76 3.18
C SER A 494 25.86 -8.66 4.26
N PHE A 495 25.70 -7.39 3.88
CA PHE A 495 25.61 -6.28 4.84
C PHE A 495 24.30 -6.29 5.64
N GLU A 496 23.17 -6.60 5.01
CA GLU A 496 21.86 -6.69 5.67
C GLU A 496 21.84 -7.80 6.75
N GLU A 497 22.35 -8.99 6.40
CA GLU A 497 22.38 -10.14 7.31
C GLU A 497 23.57 -10.12 8.28
N LYS A 498 24.52 -9.19 8.11
CA LYS A 498 25.78 -9.09 8.87
C LYS A 498 26.62 -10.39 8.82
N ALA A 499 26.46 -11.17 7.76
CA ALA A 499 27.14 -12.43 7.53
C ALA A 499 27.39 -12.64 6.02
N LEU A 500 28.47 -13.34 5.68
CA LEU A 500 28.79 -13.66 4.28
C LEU A 500 27.81 -14.71 3.73
N ARG A 501 27.32 -14.48 2.51
CA ARG A 501 26.45 -15.40 1.77
C ARG A 501 27.25 -16.40 0.94
N ASP A 502 26.77 -17.64 0.88
CA ASP A 502 27.40 -18.75 0.15
C ASP A 502 27.39 -18.61 -1.39
N THR A 503 26.74 -17.57 -1.95
CA THR A 503 26.67 -17.37 -3.41
C THR A 503 28.04 -17.14 -4.05
N TYR A 504 28.94 -16.43 -3.35
CA TYR A 504 30.32 -16.18 -3.77
C TYR A 504 31.24 -16.31 -2.57
N THR A 505 32.44 -16.86 -2.77
CA THR A 505 33.53 -16.69 -1.80
C THR A 505 34.09 -15.27 -1.89
N VAL A 506 34.72 -14.77 -0.83
CA VAL A 506 35.34 -13.43 -0.83
C VAL A 506 36.44 -13.35 -1.90
N GLU A 507 37.22 -14.41 -2.07
CA GLU A 507 38.28 -14.51 -3.09
C GLU A 507 37.70 -14.43 -4.51
N ASP A 508 36.66 -15.21 -4.82
CA ASP A 508 36.01 -15.21 -6.14
C ASP A 508 35.35 -13.87 -6.44
N ALA A 509 34.70 -13.26 -5.44
CA ALA A 509 34.08 -11.96 -5.58
C ALA A 509 35.12 -10.86 -5.86
N ILE A 510 36.26 -10.88 -5.15
CA ILE A 510 37.37 -9.95 -5.39
C ILE A 510 37.95 -10.15 -6.79
N ALA A 511 38.14 -11.40 -7.25
CA ALA A 511 38.64 -11.68 -8.59
C ALA A 511 37.70 -11.10 -9.67
N LEU A 512 36.40 -11.35 -9.55
CA LEU A 512 35.39 -10.81 -10.48
C LEU A 512 35.29 -9.28 -10.40
N ALA A 513 35.43 -8.69 -9.22
CA ALA A 513 35.43 -7.24 -9.06
C ALA A 513 36.70 -6.60 -9.65
N LYS A 514 37.87 -7.26 -9.55
CA LYS A 514 39.12 -6.82 -10.19
C LYS A 514 39.02 -6.89 -11.72
N GLU A 515 38.35 -7.90 -12.29
CA GLU A 515 38.04 -7.94 -13.74
C GLU A 515 37.13 -6.79 -14.18
N ALA A 516 36.20 -6.37 -13.32
CA ALA A 516 35.30 -5.26 -13.57
C ALA A 516 35.91 -3.90 -13.20
N ASP A 517 37.03 -3.83 -12.50
CA ASP A 517 37.71 -2.58 -12.12
C ASP A 517 38.55 -2.04 -13.28
N SER A 518 38.62 -0.72 -13.40
CA SER A 518 39.48 -0.04 -14.37
C SER A 518 39.93 1.32 -13.83
N SER A 519 41.08 1.80 -14.28
CA SER A 519 41.68 3.07 -13.80
C SER A 519 40.83 4.32 -14.09
N ASP A 520 39.86 4.18 -14.99
CA ASP A 520 38.90 5.19 -15.45
C ASP A 520 37.48 4.96 -14.93
N LEU A 521 37.21 3.85 -14.21
CA LEU A 521 35.87 3.48 -13.73
C LEU A 521 35.17 4.60 -12.95
N PHE A 522 35.93 5.32 -12.13
CA PHE A 522 35.46 6.44 -11.30
C PHE A 522 35.82 7.81 -11.89
N LYS A 523 35.85 7.91 -13.22
CA LYS A 523 35.93 9.18 -13.96
C LYS A 523 34.69 9.34 -14.83
N HIS A 524 34.29 10.58 -15.07
CA HIS A 524 33.21 10.87 -15.99
C HIS A 524 33.69 10.73 -17.44
N SER A 525 32.99 9.93 -18.26
CA SER A 525 33.16 9.97 -19.71
C SER A 525 32.40 11.16 -20.30
N SER A 526 32.76 11.55 -21.53
CA SER A 526 32.10 12.61 -22.29
C SER A 526 30.85 12.13 -23.04
N ASP A 527 30.48 10.86 -22.90
CA ASP A 527 29.38 10.23 -23.65
C ASP A 527 28.17 10.01 -22.72
N GLU A 528 27.05 10.69 -22.99
CA GLU A 528 25.87 10.71 -22.12
C GLU A 528 25.13 9.36 -22.08
N ASN A 529 25.24 8.54 -23.13
CA ASN A 529 24.58 7.23 -23.22
C ASN A 529 25.22 6.12 -22.36
N GLU A 530 26.42 6.35 -21.80
CA GLU A 530 27.15 5.36 -20.97
C GLU A 530 26.85 5.51 -19.46
N VAL A 531 26.16 6.57 -19.03
CA VAL A 531 26.15 7.01 -17.62
C VAL A 531 25.32 6.09 -16.70
N GLU A 532 24.17 5.57 -17.15
CA GLU A 532 23.36 4.63 -16.36
C GLU A 532 24.01 3.24 -16.23
N LEU A 533 24.68 2.78 -17.30
CA LEU A 533 25.35 1.48 -17.39
C LEU A 533 26.55 1.36 -16.44
N TRP A 534 27.24 2.48 -16.19
CA TRP A 534 28.41 2.50 -15.30
C TRP A 534 28.04 2.59 -13.81
N GLY A 535 26.86 3.09 -13.47
CA GLY A 535 26.42 3.22 -12.08
C GLY A 535 26.40 1.89 -11.34
N MET A 536 25.81 0.86 -11.95
CA MET A 536 25.73 -0.48 -11.35
C MET A 536 27.10 -1.16 -11.26
N ARG A 537 27.97 -0.99 -12.28
CA ARG A 537 29.35 -1.47 -12.25
C ARG A 537 30.17 -0.84 -11.12
N ARG A 538 30.11 0.48 -10.98
CA ARG A 538 30.76 1.24 -9.89
C ARG A 538 30.29 0.75 -8.53
N GLY A 539 28.97 0.55 -8.37
CA GLY A 539 28.35 -0.01 -7.18
C GLY A 539 28.88 -1.38 -6.82
N ALA A 540 28.91 -2.31 -7.77
CA ALA A 540 29.38 -3.69 -7.55
C ALA A 540 30.85 -3.75 -7.10
N VAL A 541 31.73 -2.99 -7.76
CA VAL A 541 33.16 -2.93 -7.42
C VAL A 541 33.38 -2.29 -6.04
N ALA A 542 32.73 -1.14 -5.76
CA ALA A 542 32.83 -0.48 -4.47
C ALA A 542 32.24 -1.31 -3.32
N ALA A 543 31.12 -2.01 -3.56
CA ALA A 543 30.50 -2.90 -2.59
C ALA A 543 31.41 -4.08 -2.21
N THR A 544 32.06 -4.69 -3.21
CA THR A 544 33.01 -5.79 -2.98
C THR A 544 34.23 -5.31 -2.20
N ALA A 545 34.78 -4.13 -2.55
CA ALA A 545 35.87 -3.51 -1.79
C ALA A 545 35.46 -3.23 -0.33
N ALA A 546 34.24 -2.74 -0.09
CA ALA A 546 33.74 -2.51 1.27
C ALA A 546 33.55 -3.82 2.06
N ILE A 547 33.14 -4.91 1.40
CA ILE A 547 33.06 -6.25 2.01
C ILE A 547 34.45 -6.74 2.43
N ALA A 548 35.46 -6.63 1.58
CA ALA A 548 36.83 -7.02 1.91
C ALA A 548 37.37 -6.30 3.16
N LEU A 549 37.02 -5.01 3.36
CA LEU A 549 37.42 -4.25 4.53
C LEU A 549 36.62 -4.58 5.81
N ASN A 550 35.36 -5.00 5.68
CA ASN A 550 34.49 -5.38 6.81
C ASN A 550 34.65 -6.85 7.23
N PHE A 551 35.00 -7.74 6.30
CA PHE A 551 35.20 -9.18 6.49
C PHE A 551 36.64 -9.56 6.10
N ARG A 552 37.60 -9.15 6.93
CA ARG A 552 39.04 -9.30 6.63
C ARG A 552 39.56 -10.73 6.73
N GLU A 553 38.83 -11.61 7.41
CA GLU A 553 39.23 -13.02 7.52
C GLU A 553 39.30 -13.67 6.13
N GLY A 554 40.48 -14.17 5.76
CA GLY A 554 40.76 -14.75 4.44
C GLY A 554 41.21 -13.74 3.38
N SER A 555 41.19 -12.42 3.64
CA SER A 555 41.72 -11.42 2.69
C SER A 555 43.23 -11.25 2.82
N THR A 556 43.94 -11.12 1.71
CA THR A 556 45.38 -10.78 1.71
C THR A 556 45.61 -9.29 1.91
N GLU A 557 46.81 -8.87 2.33
CA GLU A 557 47.11 -7.42 2.44
C GLU A 557 47.02 -6.72 1.07
N GLU A 558 47.34 -7.42 -0.02
CA GLU A 558 47.19 -6.91 -1.39
C GLU A 558 45.71 -6.65 -1.73
N ASP A 559 44.80 -7.50 -1.27
CA ASP A 559 43.36 -7.29 -1.46
C ASP A 559 42.84 -6.11 -0.63
N LEU A 560 43.34 -5.91 0.58
CA LEU A 560 43.00 -4.76 1.42
C LEU A 560 43.55 -3.45 0.83
N GLU A 561 44.76 -3.45 0.27
CA GLU A 561 45.32 -2.30 -0.44
C GLU A 561 44.52 -1.96 -1.71
N TRP A 562 44.15 -2.96 -2.51
CA TRP A 562 43.26 -2.79 -3.65
C TRP A 562 41.91 -2.19 -3.23
N ALA A 563 41.28 -2.74 -2.19
CA ALA A 563 40.00 -2.24 -1.69
C ALA A 563 40.08 -0.77 -1.26
N ARG A 564 41.15 -0.38 -0.55
CA ARG A 564 41.40 1.02 -0.17
C ARG A 564 41.59 1.93 -1.38
N ASP A 565 42.30 1.47 -2.41
CA ASP A 565 42.49 2.23 -3.65
C ASP A 565 41.16 2.47 -4.39
N VAL A 566 40.35 1.42 -4.54
CA VAL A 566 39.01 1.50 -5.16
C VAL A 566 38.15 2.55 -4.45
N LEU A 567 38.05 2.48 -3.12
CA LEU A 567 37.21 3.42 -2.38
C LEU A 567 37.74 4.86 -2.42
N ARG A 568 39.07 5.04 -2.46
CA ARG A 568 39.70 6.36 -2.65
C ARG A 568 39.38 6.95 -4.03
N ARG A 569 39.32 6.13 -5.08
CA ARG A 569 38.87 6.58 -6.40
C ARG A 569 37.38 6.88 -6.42
N ALA A 570 36.58 6.03 -5.78
CA ALA A 570 35.12 6.13 -5.78
C ALA A 570 34.59 7.41 -5.12
N ILE A 571 35.22 7.87 -4.02
CA ILE A 571 34.79 9.11 -3.33
C ILE A 571 35.09 10.38 -4.14
N CYS A 572 36.08 10.34 -5.03
CA CYS A 572 36.49 11.50 -5.83
C CYS A 572 35.60 11.74 -7.05
N LEU A 573 34.63 10.86 -7.32
CA LEU A 573 33.70 11.01 -8.44
C LEU A 573 32.61 12.03 -8.05
N PRO A 574 32.55 13.22 -8.68
CA PRO A 574 31.53 14.21 -8.36
C PRO A 574 30.15 13.78 -8.89
N GLU A 575 29.09 14.19 -8.20
CA GLU A 575 27.71 14.02 -8.69
C GLU A 575 27.46 14.87 -9.94
N LYS A 576 26.70 14.32 -10.89
CA LYS A 576 26.18 15.03 -12.06
C LYS A 576 24.66 15.05 -11.97
N PRO A 577 24.05 16.18 -11.57
CA PRO A 577 22.60 16.29 -11.56
C PRO A 577 22.08 16.31 -13.00
N ASP A 578 21.19 15.39 -13.33
CA ASP A 578 20.43 15.36 -14.58
C ASP A 578 19.00 15.88 -14.38
N LEU A 579 18.18 15.91 -15.44
CA LEU A 579 16.79 16.40 -15.41
C LEU A 579 15.85 15.58 -14.50
N MET A 580 16.18 14.32 -14.21
CA MET A 580 15.39 13.41 -13.38
C MET A 580 15.98 13.24 -11.97
N TRP A 581 17.12 13.88 -11.70
CA TRP A 581 17.85 13.78 -10.45
C TRP A 581 17.09 14.50 -9.32
N SER A 582 17.02 13.85 -8.16
CA SER A 582 16.47 14.45 -6.95
C SER A 582 17.30 14.05 -5.72
N PRO A 583 17.42 14.92 -4.70
CA PRO A 583 18.11 14.56 -3.46
C PRO A 583 17.56 13.29 -2.79
N SER A 584 16.25 13.06 -2.92
CA SER A 584 15.54 11.90 -2.37
C SER A 584 15.53 10.67 -3.29
N SER A 585 16.27 10.70 -4.41
CA SER A 585 16.38 9.55 -5.32
C SER A 585 17.03 8.36 -4.62
N VAL A 586 16.34 7.21 -4.66
CA VAL A 586 16.81 5.96 -4.04
C VAL A 586 17.64 5.20 -5.07
N ILE A 587 18.98 5.27 -4.92
CA ILE A 587 19.94 4.58 -5.79
C ILE A 587 20.78 3.61 -4.93
N PRO A 588 20.30 2.38 -4.68
CA PRO A 588 20.94 1.46 -3.73
C PRO A 588 22.35 0.99 -4.13
N TRP A 589 22.67 1.03 -5.43
CA TRP A 589 23.99 0.69 -5.96
C TRP A 589 24.95 1.88 -6.02
N HIS A 590 24.62 3.02 -5.40
CA HIS A 590 25.51 4.18 -5.42
C HIS A 590 26.86 3.89 -4.73
N GLN A 591 27.98 4.13 -5.42
CA GLN A 591 29.32 3.77 -4.93
C GLN A 591 29.65 4.39 -3.56
N ALA A 592 29.20 5.62 -3.31
CA ALA A 592 29.50 6.35 -2.09
C ALA A 592 28.89 5.73 -0.82
N ILE A 593 27.80 4.94 -0.95
CA ILE A 593 27.24 4.14 0.17
C ILE A 593 28.29 3.16 0.67
N TYR A 594 28.98 2.48 -0.25
CA TYR A 594 29.98 1.47 0.08
C TYR A 594 31.31 2.10 0.52
N VAL A 595 31.64 3.29 0.02
CA VAL A 595 32.75 4.10 0.56
C VAL A 595 32.54 4.38 2.05
N ALA A 596 31.34 4.82 2.46
CA ALA A 596 31.05 5.05 3.88
C ALA A 596 31.27 3.78 4.73
N ARG A 597 30.77 2.62 4.26
CA ARG A 597 30.93 1.31 4.92
C ARG A 597 32.40 0.87 5.02
N GLY A 598 33.20 1.11 3.98
CA GLY A 598 34.62 0.76 3.98
C GLY A 598 35.46 1.67 4.87
N LEU A 599 35.25 3.00 4.82
CA LEU A 599 35.94 3.96 5.69
C LEU A 599 35.65 3.70 7.16
N ALA A 600 34.39 3.41 7.51
CA ALA A 600 34.01 3.09 8.87
C ALA A 600 34.62 1.77 9.36
N ALA A 601 34.77 0.77 8.49
CA ALA A 601 35.48 -0.47 8.83
C ALA A 601 36.94 -0.23 9.16
N ASP A 602 37.66 0.55 8.34
CA ASP A 602 39.04 0.92 8.60
C ASP A 602 39.21 1.75 9.89
N LEU A 603 38.26 2.65 10.20
CA LEU A 603 38.25 3.42 11.45
C LEU A 603 37.99 2.52 12.67
N ARG A 604 37.16 1.49 12.53
CA ARG A 604 36.86 0.51 13.59
C ARG A 604 38.09 -0.32 13.97
N GLU A 605 38.89 -0.70 12.97
CA GLU A 605 40.13 -1.48 13.12
C GLU A 605 41.38 -0.63 13.39
N GLY A 606 41.27 0.71 13.31
CA GLY A 606 42.40 1.62 13.53
C GLY A 606 43.43 1.64 12.39
N THR A 607 43.09 1.14 11.20
CA THR A 607 43.94 1.11 10.00
C THR A 607 43.60 2.23 9.00
N ALA A 608 42.72 3.16 9.39
CA ALA A 608 42.27 4.23 8.53
C ALA A 608 43.36 5.25 8.16
N ALA A 609 43.27 5.77 6.93
CA ALA A 609 44.06 6.90 6.48
C ALA A 609 43.67 8.20 7.22
N ARG A 610 44.57 9.19 7.25
CA ARG A 610 44.39 10.45 7.99
C ARG A 610 43.16 11.25 7.52
N ASP A 611 42.80 11.13 6.25
CA ASP A 611 41.67 11.80 5.61
C ASP A 611 40.34 11.06 5.77
N ALA A 612 40.33 9.82 6.29
CA ALA A 612 39.12 9.00 6.40
C ALA A 612 38.00 9.68 7.19
N ILE A 613 38.33 10.43 8.24
CA ILE A 613 37.35 11.16 9.06
C ILE A 613 36.71 12.30 8.25
N ARG A 614 37.54 13.10 7.54
CA ARG A 614 37.06 14.17 6.67
C ARG A 614 36.19 13.63 5.54
N ASN A 615 36.61 12.53 4.93
CA ASN A 615 35.89 11.87 3.86
C ASN A 615 34.53 11.34 4.35
N LEU A 616 34.49 10.70 5.53
CA LEU A 616 33.26 10.18 6.10
C LEU A 616 32.27 11.30 6.51
N LEU A 617 32.76 12.40 7.11
CA LEU A 617 31.93 13.58 7.37
C LEU A 617 31.46 14.26 6.07
N GLY A 618 32.32 14.31 5.04
CA GLY A 618 31.95 14.80 3.72
C GLY A 618 30.80 13.99 3.08
N LEU A 619 30.77 12.67 3.30
CA LEU A 619 29.68 11.81 2.83
C LEU A 619 28.35 12.09 3.56
N ILE A 620 28.35 12.59 4.80
CA ILE A 620 27.13 13.06 5.47
C ILE A 620 26.57 14.31 4.75
N ALA A 621 27.41 15.15 4.17
CA ALA A 621 26.99 16.30 3.40
C ALA A 621 26.74 15.99 1.90
N HIS A 622 26.68 14.71 1.54
CA HIS A 622 26.44 14.30 0.16
C HIS A 622 25.05 14.75 -0.33
N PRO A 623 24.92 15.21 -1.59
CA PRO A 623 23.65 15.75 -2.11
C PRO A 623 22.53 14.71 -2.26
N LEU A 624 22.88 13.42 -2.40
CA LEU A 624 21.92 12.30 -2.32
C LEU A 624 21.70 11.87 -0.87
N GLU A 625 20.45 11.94 -0.42
CA GLU A 625 20.04 11.60 0.96
C GLU A 625 20.41 10.15 1.32
N ILE A 626 20.23 9.19 0.41
CA ILE A 626 20.55 7.77 0.66
C ILE A 626 22.04 7.55 1.03
N VAL A 627 22.95 8.31 0.42
CA VAL A 627 24.39 8.24 0.71
C VAL A 627 24.68 8.84 2.07
N SER A 628 24.11 10.02 2.33
CA SER A 628 24.26 10.71 3.59
C SER A 628 23.76 9.87 4.76
N ILE A 629 22.57 9.29 4.61
CA ILE A 629 21.94 8.41 5.57
C ILE A 629 22.82 7.18 5.87
N ALA A 630 23.40 6.56 4.84
CA ALA A 630 24.34 5.45 5.01
C ALA A 630 25.61 5.89 5.78
N ALA A 631 26.15 7.08 5.49
CA ALA A 631 27.29 7.63 6.21
C ALA A 631 26.98 7.92 7.68
N ILE A 632 25.80 8.48 7.97
CA ILE A 632 25.33 8.72 9.34
C ILE A 632 25.21 7.40 10.10
N GLU A 633 24.63 6.37 9.48
CA GLU A 633 24.51 5.04 10.08
C GLU A 633 25.87 4.47 10.47
N GLU A 634 26.86 4.54 9.57
CA GLU A 634 28.21 4.07 9.82
C GLU A 634 28.95 4.88 10.89
N VAL A 635 28.76 6.20 10.91
CA VAL A 635 29.30 7.09 11.95
C VAL A 635 28.67 6.80 13.32
N CYS A 636 27.38 6.47 13.38
CA CYS A 636 26.70 6.05 14.60
C CYS A 636 27.23 4.70 15.12
N LYS A 637 27.53 3.74 14.23
CA LYS A 637 28.16 2.45 14.60
C LYS A 637 29.55 2.63 15.23
N LEU A 638 30.25 3.74 14.96
CA LEU A 638 31.57 4.05 15.53
C LEU A 638 31.52 4.58 16.97
N TRP A 639 30.33 4.79 17.56
CA TRP A 639 30.20 5.33 18.92
C TRP A 639 31.11 4.66 19.97
N PRO A 640 31.22 3.31 20.05
CA PRO A 640 32.05 2.65 21.06
C PRO A 640 33.56 2.95 20.93
N LYS A 641 34.03 3.32 19.73
CA LYS A 641 35.44 3.57 19.44
C LYS A 641 35.75 5.07 19.39
N ASN A 642 34.84 5.87 18.82
CA ASN A 642 35.02 7.29 18.59
C ASN A 642 33.70 8.06 18.75
N TYR A 643 33.27 8.23 20.01
CA TYR A 643 32.05 8.96 20.35
C TYR A 643 32.06 10.43 19.88
N LYS A 644 33.24 11.06 19.82
CA LYS A 644 33.38 12.46 19.39
C LYS A 644 33.07 12.60 17.90
N LEU A 645 33.51 11.64 17.08
CA LEU A 645 33.17 11.59 15.66
C LEU A 645 31.67 11.38 15.46
N THR A 646 31.06 10.46 16.21
CA THR A 646 29.61 10.26 16.14
C THR A 646 28.83 11.52 16.48
N TRP A 647 29.22 12.21 17.56
CA TRP A 647 28.55 13.46 17.96
C TRP A 647 28.74 14.57 16.92
N ALA A 648 29.95 14.72 16.36
CA ALA A 648 30.21 15.67 15.28
C ALA A 648 29.38 15.37 14.02
N GLY A 649 29.21 14.09 13.68
CA GLY A 649 28.36 13.64 12.57
C GLY A 649 26.89 13.95 12.79
N LEU A 650 26.37 13.78 14.01
CA LEU A 650 24.99 14.13 14.35
C LEU A 650 24.76 15.66 14.30
N VAL A 651 25.70 16.45 14.81
CA VAL A 651 25.64 17.92 14.69
C VAL A 651 25.58 18.31 13.20
N LEU A 652 26.46 17.75 12.37
CA LEU A 652 26.46 18.00 10.92
C LEU A 652 25.13 17.62 10.27
N ALA A 653 24.64 16.41 10.54
CA ALA A 653 23.42 15.88 9.94
C ALA A 653 22.20 16.77 10.24
N PHE A 654 22.00 17.17 11.50
CA PHE A 654 20.91 18.08 11.88
C PHE A 654 21.13 19.53 11.41
N SER A 655 22.38 19.99 11.26
CA SER A 655 22.64 21.29 10.63
C SER A 655 22.16 21.29 9.17
N LEU A 656 22.36 20.21 8.44
CA LEU A 656 21.91 20.05 7.05
C LEU A 656 20.38 19.92 6.91
N CYS A 657 19.63 19.81 8.00
CA CYS A 657 18.17 19.90 7.96
C CYS A 657 17.68 21.36 7.79
N HIS A 658 18.53 22.37 7.98
CA HIS A 658 18.19 23.78 7.79
C HIS A 658 18.37 24.19 6.32
N VAL A 659 17.29 24.30 5.57
CA VAL A 659 17.31 24.66 4.15
C VAL A 659 16.94 26.13 3.97
N GLN A 660 17.82 26.91 3.33
CA GLN A 660 17.59 28.32 3.06
C GLN A 660 16.56 28.51 1.92
N PRO A 661 15.70 29.55 1.99
CA PRO A 661 14.75 29.83 0.93
C PRO A 661 15.49 30.41 -0.29
N ARG A 662 15.19 29.89 -1.49
CA ARG A 662 15.76 30.43 -2.73
C ARG A 662 15.02 31.68 -3.21
N PRO A 663 15.71 32.66 -3.84
CA PRO A 663 15.07 33.86 -4.39
C PRO A 663 13.97 33.52 -5.41
N ARG A 664 12.83 34.22 -5.35
CA ARG A 664 11.64 33.97 -6.19
C ARG A 664 11.87 34.04 -7.71
N ASP A 665 12.97 34.65 -8.15
CA ASP A 665 13.32 34.78 -9.57
C ASP A 665 13.98 33.52 -10.15
N GLN A 666 14.30 32.52 -9.31
CA GLN A 666 14.79 31.21 -9.73
C GLN A 666 13.66 30.18 -9.65
N VAL A 667 13.02 29.90 -10.80
CA VAL A 667 12.15 28.73 -10.93
C VAL A 667 12.99 27.49 -10.63
N ARG A 668 12.52 26.62 -9.72
CA ARG A 668 13.20 25.35 -9.40
C ARG A 668 13.44 24.59 -10.70
N GLN A 669 14.69 24.49 -11.14
CA GLN A 669 15.05 23.55 -12.18
C GLN A 669 14.99 22.16 -11.51
N TYR A 670 14.22 21.26 -12.11
CA TYR A 670 14.30 19.83 -11.77
C TYR A 670 15.78 19.42 -11.85
N GLY A 671 16.31 18.73 -10.82
CA GLY A 671 17.73 18.35 -10.78
C GLY A 671 18.63 19.12 -9.81
N GLU A 672 18.16 20.06 -8.98
CA GLU A 672 19.08 20.81 -8.09
C GLU A 672 19.22 20.21 -6.68
N ALA A 673 20.45 20.13 -6.17
CA ALA A 673 20.76 19.70 -4.80
C ALA A 673 20.15 20.64 -3.75
N THR A 674 19.84 20.12 -2.56
CA THR A 674 19.23 20.90 -1.46
C THR A 674 20.13 22.03 -0.98
N HIS A 675 21.41 21.72 -0.77
CA HIS A 675 22.45 22.67 -0.35
C HIS A 675 23.42 22.94 -1.49
N SER A 676 23.90 24.17 -1.60
CA SER A 676 25.03 24.47 -2.48
C SER A 676 26.30 23.78 -2.00
N ALA A 677 27.23 23.50 -2.91
CA ALA A 677 28.51 22.87 -2.55
C ALA A 677 29.30 23.68 -1.50
N SER A 678 29.18 25.02 -1.50
CA SER A 678 29.80 25.89 -0.49
C SER A 678 29.15 25.77 0.88
N GLU A 679 27.82 25.69 0.96
CA GLU A 679 27.10 25.52 2.23
C GLU A 679 27.41 24.14 2.85
N ALA A 680 27.36 23.10 2.02
CA ALA A 680 27.71 21.74 2.43
C ALA A 680 29.16 21.67 2.96
N GLN A 681 30.12 22.25 2.23
CA GLN A 681 31.52 22.26 2.66
C GLN A 681 31.72 23.06 3.95
N ALA A 682 31.06 24.22 4.10
CA ALA A 682 31.13 25.01 5.33
C ALA A 682 30.59 24.25 6.55
N ALA A 683 29.50 23.49 6.38
CA ALA A 683 28.96 22.64 7.44
C ALA A 683 29.93 21.51 7.82
N VAL A 684 30.56 20.86 6.83
CA VAL A 684 31.59 19.83 7.05
C VAL A 684 32.80 20.41 7.79
N ASP A 685 33.29 21.58 7.38
CA ASP A 685 34.44 22.23 8.01
C ASP A 685 34.14 22.65 9.46
N ALA A 686 32.91 23.08 9.75
CA ALA A 686 32.45 23.36 11.11
C ALA A 686 32.43 22.08 11.98
N ALA A 687 31.92 20.97 11.43
CA ALA A 687 31.91 19.68 12.12
C ALA A 687 33.33 19.14 12.38
N LEU A 688 34.23 19.28 11.42
CA LEU A 688 35.66 18.94 11.57
C LEU A 688 36.34 19.79 12.64
N THR A 689 36.08 21.10 12.64
CA THR A 689 36.64 22.01 13.65
C THR A 689 36.18 21.62 15.06
N PHE A 690 34.89 21.25 15.21
CA PHE A 690 34.38 20.72 16.47
C PHE A 690 35.02 19.39 16.85
N TYR A 691 35.18 18.47 15.90
CA TYR A 691 35.84 17.18 16.13
C TYR A 691 37.30 17.35 16.58
N GLU A 692 38.06 18.26 15.99
CA GLU A 692 39.47 18.49 16.33
C GLU A 692 39.62 19.27 17.65
N ASN A 693 38.92 20.41 17.76
CA ASN A 693 39.22 21.42 18.77
C ASN A 693 38.11 21.60 19.83
N GLY A 694 36.91 21.05 19.58
CA GLY A 694 35.77 21.16 20.50
C GLY A 694 35.96 20.37 21.79
N SER A 695 35.33 20.84 22.87
CA SER A 695 35.26 20.15 24.16
C SER A 695 33.80 20.01 24.62
N GLY A 696 33.51 18.96 25.40
CA GLY A 696 32.15 18.67 25.85
C GLY A 696 31.22 18.19 24.72
N TRP A 697 29.92 18.35 24.95
CA TRP A 697 28.86 17.96 24.03
C TRP A 697 28.22 19.22 23.45
N ALA A 698 28.45 19.50 22.17
CA ALA A 698 27.77 20.58 21.48
C ALA A 698 26.26 20.29 21.43
N SER A 699 25.43 21.33 21.60
CA SER A 699 23.98 21.18 21.42
C SER A 699 23.67 20.76 19.99
N LEU A 700 22.86 19.72 19.84
CA LEU A 700 22.38 19.31 18.52
C LEU A 700 21.47 20.42 17.95
N PRO A 701 21.60 20.75 16.65
CA PRO A 701 20.79 21.78 16.01
C PRO A 701 19.28 21.48 16.13
N LEU A 702 18.54 22.40 16.74
CA LEU A 702 17.07 22.35 16.81
C LEU A 702 16.45 22.95 15.53
N PRO A 703 15.21 22.56 15.18
CA PRO A 703 14.46 23.23 14.14
C PRO A 703 14.32 24.74 14.40
N PRO A 704 14.19 25.56 13.34
CA PRO A 704 13.79 26.96 13.49
C PRO A 704 12.41 27.05 14.17
N PRO A 705 12.06 28.20 14.79
CA PRO A 705 10.78 28.36 15.49
C PRO A 705 9.59 27.89 14.64
N ALA A 706 8.62 27.18 15.25
CA ALA A 706 7.51 26.58 14.50
C ALA A 706 6.69 27.63 13.74
N TRP A 707 6.53 28.83 14.32
CA TRP A 707 5.76 29.94 13.74
C TRP A 707 6.42 31.28 14.07
N VAL A 708 6.34 32.24 13.15
CA VAL A 708 6.83 33.62 13.32
C VAL A 708 5.69 34.60 13.05
N LYS A 709 5.53 35.60 13.92
CA LYS A 709 4.51 36.65 13.77
C LYS A 709 4.98 37.67 12.72
N ILE A 710 4.12 37.97 11.74
CA ILE A 710 4.44 38.89 10.62
C ILE A 710 3.47 40.08 10.62
N GLU A 711 3.98 41.27 10.24
CA GLU A 711 3.13 42.43 10.00
C GLU A 711 2.39 42.33 8.65
N PRO A 712 1.07 42.58 8.60
CA PRO A 712 0.30 42.51 7.36
C PRO A 712 0.74 43.61 6.38
N ARG A 713 1.53 43.24 5.36
CA ARG A 713 1.91 44.17 4.27
C ARG A 713 0.79 44.27 3.24
N LYS A 714 0.32 45.51 2.98
CA LYS A 714 -0.66 45.82 1.93
C LYS A 714 -0.20 45.30 0.56
N GLY A 715 -0.97 44.39 -0.06
CA GLY A 715 -0.83 44.03 -1.47
C GLY A 715 -0.13 42.70 -1.77
N ARG A 716 0.40 41.96 -0.78
CA ARG A 716 0.67 40.53 -0.98
C ARG A 716 -0.67 39.80 -0.89
N ARG A 717 -1.11 39.11 -1.95
CA ARG A 717 -1.98 37.94 -1.76
C ARG A 717 -1.19 37.03 -0.81
N VAL A 718 -1.64 36.91 0.43
CA VAL A 718 -1.08 35.96 1.39
C VAL A 718 -1.12 34.62 0.68
N LEU A 719 0.04 34.05 0.42
CA LEU A 719 0.14 32.73 -0.18
C LEU A 719 -0.27 31.77 0.93
N GLN A 720 -1.58 31.59 1.14
CA GLN A 720 -2.13 30.49 1.93
C GLN A 720 -1.70 29.19 1.24
N SER A 721 -0.51 28.69 1.54
CA SER A 721 -0.04 27.40 1.03
C SER A 721 0.65 26.56 2.11
N TYR A 722 0.26 26.77 3.36
CA TYR A 722 0.65 25.94 4.50
C TYR A 722 -0.60 25.61 5.31
N GLU A 723 -1.38 24.67 4.77
CA GLU A 723 -2.62 24.11 5.35
C GLU A 723 -3.80 25.10 5.43
N GLU A 724 -5.02 24.58 5.26
CA GLU A 724 -6.27 25.35 5.14
C GLU A 724 -6.72 25.93 6.49
N TYR A 725 -5.89 26.75 7.13
CA TYR A 725 -6.35 27.57 8.27
C TYR A 725 -7.06 28.80 7.72
N ASP A 726 -8.38 28.85 7.93
CA ASP A 726 -9.19 30.01 7.57
C ASP A 726 -8.92 31.17 8.54
N ALA A 727 -9.18 32.40 8.11
CA ALA A 727 -9.05 33.58 8.97
C ALA A 727 -9.91 33.49 10.25
N ASP A 728 -10.94 32.65 10.25
CA ASP A 728 -11.83 32.39 11.38
C ASP A 728 -11.21 31.46 12.45
N ASP A 729 -10.15 30.71 12.12
CA ASP A 729 -9.52 29.73 13.02
C ASP A 729 -8.51 30.35 13.99
N ALA A 730 -8.03 31.58 13.71
CA ALA A 730 -7.12 32.31 14.58
C ALA A 730 -7.81 32.80 15.87
N ALA A 731 -7.11 32.69 17.00
CA ALA A 731 -7.55 33.22 18.30
C ALA A 731 -7.69 34.75 18.28
N ASP A 732 -6.81 35.44 17.54
CA ASP A 732 -6.89 36.88 17.25
C ASP A 732 -6.81 37.11 15.73
N ALA A 733 -7.86 37.71 15.15
CA ALA A 733 -7.93 37.98 13.71
C ALA A 733 -6.98 39.09 13.23
N ALA A 734 -6.36 39.84 14.15
CA ALA A 734 -5.36 40.86 13.83
C ALA A 734 -3.94 40.28 13.69
N ASP A 735 -3.71 39.07 14.20
CA ASP A 735 -2.40 38.42 14.19
C ASP A 735 -2.22 37.58 12.94
N VAL A 736 -1.17 37.88 12.17
CA VAL A 736 -0.76 37.08 11.02
C VAL A 736 0.50 36.30 11.41
N TRP A 737 0.40 34.98 11.35
CA TRP A 737 1.50 34.05 11.58
C TRP A 737 1.90 33.39 10.27
N ASP A 738 3.20 33.13 10.10
CA ASP A 738 3.74 32.41 8.95
C ASP A 738 4.88 31.50 9.41
N GLU A 739 5.36 30.64 8.52
CA GLU A 739 6.56 29.86 8.78
C GLU A 739 7.82 30.72 8.74
N PRO A 740 8.87 30.34 9.48
CA PRO A 740 10.19 30.96 9.29
C PRO A 740 10.68 30.78 7.85
N ASP A 741 11.43 31.76 7.36
CA ASP A 741 12.04 31.74 6.04
C ASP A 741 12.93 30.49 5.82
N VAL A 742 13.59 30.00 6.88
CA VAL A 742 14.40 28.77 6.85
C VAL A 742 13.51 27.55 7.01
N PHE A 743 13.54 26.65 6.03
CA PHE A 743 12.78 25.41 6.02
C PHE A 743 13.50 24.31 6.82
N TRP A 744 12.74 23.54 7.60
CA TRP A 744 13.24 22.34 8.28
C TRP A 744 12.90 21.08 7.49
N HIS A 745 13.91 20.35 7.04
CA HIS A 745 13.72 19.10 6.31
C HIS A 745 13.34 17.94 7.25
N SER A 746 12.07 17.93 7.67
CA SER A 746 11.50 17.00 8.65
C SER A 746 11.68 15.52 8.29
N LYS A 747 11.43 15.13 7.04
CA LYS A 747 11.58 13.74 6.56
C LYS A 747 13.02 13.22 6.69
N TYR A 748 14.00 14.00 6.27
CA TYR A 748 15.41 13.66 6.39
C TYR A 748 15.87 13.63 7.86
N ALA A 749 15.39 14.58 8.68
CA ALA A 749 15.62 14.56 10.13
C ALA A 749 15.09 13.28 10.79
N ALA A 750 13.94 12.77 10.33
CA ALA A 750 13.33 11.55 10.85
C ALA A 750 14.23 10.33 10.65
N GLU A 751 14.88 10.24 9.49
CA GLU A 751 15.87 9.19 9.18
C GLU A 751 17.12 9.31 10.06
N ILE A 752 17.62 10.53 10.30
CA ILE A 752 18.76 10.76 11.21
C ILE A 752 18.42 10.26 12.62
N LEU A 753 17.24 10.63 13.13
CA LEU A 753 16.79 10.28 14.49
C LEU A 753 16.77 8.77 14.73
N GLN A 754 16.39 7.97 13.73
CA GLN A 754 16.31 6.51 13.84
C GLN A 754 17.68 5.84 14.00
N ARG A 755 18.77 6.51 13.59
CA ARG A 755 20.13 5.95 13.58
C ARG A 755 20.93 6.29 14.83
N ILE A 756 20.41 7.13 15.72
CA ILE A 756 21.08 7.51 16.96
C ILE A 756 21.18 6.26 17.87
N PRO A 757 22.38 5.89 18.38
CA PRO A 757 22.54 4.76 19.28
C PRO A 757 22.09 5.11 20.72
N PHE A 758 20.78 5.29 20.92
CA PHE A 758 20.19 5.81 22.16
C PHE A 758 20.71 5.12 23.44
N ASP A 759 20.77 3.79 23.44
CA ASP A 759 21.24 3.01 24.61
C ASP A 759 22.65 3.42 25.05
N ALA A 760 23.56 3.56 24.07
CA ALA A 760 24.96 3.87 24.32
C ALA A 760 25.17 5.35 24.66
N VAL A 761 24.40 6.26 24.05
CA VAL A 761 24.47 7.71 24.34
C VAL A 761 23.90 8.01 25.71
N LEU A 762 22.74 7.46 26.07
CA LEU A 762 22.08 7.69 27.37
C LEU A 762 22.87 7.09 28.54
N SER A 763 23.66 6.05 28.29
CA SER A 763 24.58 5.47 29.28
C SER A 763 25.89 6.26 29.45
N SER A 764 26.09 7.35 28.70
CA SER A 764 27.31 8.16 28.69
C SER A 764 27.10 9.54 29.31
N SER A 765 28.16 10.35 29.36
CA SER A 765 28.07 11.76 29.80
C SER A 765 27.31 12.67 28.80
N ALA A 766 26.96 12.19 27.60
CA ALA A 766 26.14 12.90 26.62
C ALA A 766 24.63 12.86 26.92
N ARG A 767 24.22 12.10 27.95
CA ARG A 767 22.80 11.88 28.31
C ARG A 767 21.99 13.18 28.38
N SER A 768 22.47 14.19 29.11
CA SER A 768 21.72 15.44 29.26
C SER A 768 21.54 16.17 27.94
N ALA A 769 22.60 16.29 27.14
CA ALA A 769 22.57 16.97 25.85
C ALA A 769 21.59 16.31 24.87
N LEU A 770 21.52 14.97 24.84
CA LEU A 770 20.55 14.26 24.00
C LEU A 770 19.11 14.47 24.49
N LEU A 771 18.86 14.39 25.79
CA LEU A 771 17.51 14.61 26.34
C LEU A 771 17.06 16.07 26.12
N ASP A 772 17.98 17.04 26.20
CA ASP A 772 17.72 18.46 25.91
C ASP A 772 17.32 18.67 24.45
N PHE A 773 18.03 18.02 23.53
CA PHE A 773 17.65 17.99 22.12
C PHE A 773 16.26 17.37 21.89
N LEU A 774 16.00 16.18 22.44
CA LEU A 774 14.70 15.50 22.28
C LEU A 774 13.54 16.35 22.81
N ALA A 775 13.75 17.04 23.93
CA ALA A 775 12.72 17.90 24.53
C ALA A 775 12.46 19.14 23.64
N GLY A 776 13.52 19.75 23.10
CA GLY A 776 13.40 20.88 22.19
C GLY A 776 12.68 20.53 20.89
N VAL A 777 12.97 19.36 20.30
CA VAL A 777 12.28 18.95 19.07
C VAL A 777 10.84 18.48 19.32
N LEU A 778 10.54 17.93 20.49
CA LEU A 778 9.17 17.60 20.89
C LEU A 778 8.33 18.87 21.07
N ASP A 779 8.86 19.88 21.77
CA ASP A 779 8.19 21.18 21.91
C ASP A 779 7.90 21.80 20.54
N TRP A 780 8.87 21.77 19.63
CA TRP A 780 8.67 22.23 18.26
C TRP A 780 7.57 21.45 17.52
N THR A 781 7.55 20.11 17.64
CA THR A 781 6.52 19.27 17.01
C THR A 781 5.14 19.54 17.58
N ASN A 782 5.03 19.74 18.89
CA ASN A 782 3.78 20.09 19.54
C ASN A 782 3.25 21.42 19.04
N GLN A 783 4.11 22.45 18.91
CA GLN A 783 3.72 23.75 18.35
C GLN A 783 3.35 23.69 16.86
N LYS A 784 3.88 22.73 16.10
CA LYS A 784 3.48 22.51 14.71
C LYS A 784 2.12 21.83 14.59
N ASN A 785 1.87 20.81 15.41
CA ASN A 785 0.61 20.07 15.40
C ASN A 785 -0.55 20.87 16.02
N GLU A 786 -0.28 21.62 17.09
CA GLU A 786 -1.25 22.46 17.78
C GLU A 786 -0.68 23.89 17.91
N PRO A 787 -0.80 24.72 16.85
CA PRO A 787 -0.24 26.05 16.87
C PRO A 787 -0.83 26.91 18.00
N PRO A 788 0.00 27.65 18.76
CA PRO A 788 -0.45 28.37 19.96
C PRO A 788 -1.41 29.52 19.67
N TRP A 789 -1.59 29.88 18.39
CA TRP A 789 -2.49 30.94 17.92
C TRP A 789 -3.83 30.41 17.36
N VAL A 790 -4.03 29.10 17.26
CA VAL A 790 -5.29 28.47 16.81
C VAL A 790 -6.27 28.32 17.97
N LYS A 791 -7.56 28.48 17.72
CA LYS A 791 -8.61 28.25 18.73
C LYS A 791 -8.75 26.76 19.08
N PRO A 792 -8.85 26.38 20.37
CA PRO A 792 -9.12 24.99 20.78
C PRO A 792 -10.46 24.46 20.24
N GLY A 793 -10.54 23.15 19.95
CA GLY A 793 -11.78 22.45 19.59
C GLY A 793 -12.29 22.59 18.15
N ARG A 794 -11.52 23.15 17.21
CA ARG A 794 -11.76 23.05 15.75
C ARG A 794 -11.12 21.75 15.20
N ARG A 795 -11.51 21.29 14.00
CA ARG A 795 -11.04 20.00 13.44
C ARG A 795 -9.51 19.90 13.52
N ASP A 796 -9.01 18.85 14.15
CA ASP A 796 -7.58 18.52 14.17
C ASP A 796 -7.13 18.20 12.74
N HIS A 797 -6.41 19.13 12.13
CA HIS A 797 -5.65 18.86 10.93
C HIS A 797 -4.24 18.48 11.37
N SER A 798 -3.99 17.18 11.53
CA SER A 798 -2.61 16.72 11.76
C SER A 798 -1.73 17.22 10.61
N ALA A 799 -0.61 17.86 10.93
CA ALA A 799 0.28 18.45 9.92
C ALA A 799 0.84 17.37 8.97
N THR A 800 0.19 17.20 7.82
CA THR A 800 0.46 16.09 6.87
C THR A 800 1.89 16.14 6.34
N ARG A 801 2.51 17.33 6.31
CA ARG A 801 3.88 17.56 5.84
C ARG A 801 4.98 17.13 6.81
N ILE A 802 4.66 16.87 8.09
CA ILE A 802 5.62 16.37 9.09
C ILE A 802 5.25 14.99 9.62
N PHE A 803 4.38 14.26 8.92
CA PHE A 803 3.90 12.96 9.36
C PHE A 803 5.04 11.97 9.66
N GLU A 804 6.00 11.80 8.75
CA GLU A 804 7.13 10.87 8.96
C GLU A 804 7.99 11.27 10.16
N TRP A 805 8.14 12.58 10.39
CA TRP A 805 8.87 13.10 11.55
C TRP A 805 8.12 12.83 12.86
N THR A 806 6.85 13.20 12.93
CA THR A 806 6.00 12.98 14.13
C THR A 806 5.96 11.50 14.48
N HIS A 807 5.78 10.62 13.48
CA HIS A 807 5.78 9.18 13.68
C HIS A 807 7.14 8.68 14.22
N SER A 808 8.25 9.07 13.59
CA SER A 808 9.61 8.69 14.02
C SER A 808 9.92 9.19 15.43
N LEU A 809 9.57 10.43 15.75
CA LEU A 809 9.77 11.02 17.08
C LEU A 809 9.00 10.25 18.15
N GLY A 810 7.71 9.98 17.94
CA GLY A 810 6.90 9.19 18.85
C GLY A 810 7.50 7.80 19.09
N SER A 811 7.89 7.10 18.01
CA SER A 811 8.56 5.80 18.09
C SER A 811 9.85 5.85 18.91
N ARG A 812 10.73 6.81 18.65
CA ARG A 812 12.02 6.92 19.35
C ARG A 812 11.87 7.35 20.80
N LEU A 813 10.89 8.18 21.12
CA LEU A 813 10.52 8.48 22.51
C LEU A 813 10.02 7.22 23.24
N GLY A 814 9.28 6.35 22.55
CA GLY A 814 8.89 5.03 23.06
C GLY A 814 10.10 4.17 23.38
N TRP A 815 11.11 4.14 22.51
CA TRP A 815 12.38 3.47 22.81
C TRP A 815 13.07 4.11 24.02
N VAL A 816 13.24 5.43 24.07
CA VAL A 816 13.94 6.13 25.17
C VAL A 816 13.26 5.94 26.52
N ALA A 817 11.92 5.85 26.56
CA ALA A 817 11.15 5.71 27.79
C ALA A 817 11.49 4.44 28.60
N GLY A 818 11.97 3.36 27.96
CA GLY A 818 12.39 2.16 28.69
C GLY A 818 13.86 2.18 29.14
N LEU A 819 14.63 3.20 28.74
CA LEU A 819 16.06 3.36 29.10
C LEU A 819 16.28 4.27 30.30
N ILE A 820 15.26 5.05 30.70
CA ILE A 820 15.33 5.96 31.85
C ILE A 820 14.12 5.74 32.77
N PRO A 821 14.23 6.07 34.07
CA PRO A 821 13.11 5.93 35.02
C PRO A 821 11.89 6.73 34.59
N LEU A 822 10.68 6.19 34.81
CA LEU A 822 9.44 6.85 34.39
C LEU A 822 9.28 8.25 35.00
N ILE A 823 9.70 8.45 36.25
CA ILE A 823 9.60 9.76 36.91
C ILE A 823 10.41 10.86 36.19
N ASP A 824 11.55 10.49 35.58
CA ASP A 824 12.39 11.42 34.82
C ASP A 824 11.85 11.64 33.40
N PHE A 825 11.19 10.63 32.83
CA PHE A 825 10.64 10.68 31.48
C PHE A 825 9.30 11.42 31.42
N GLN A 826 8.41 11.17 32.39
CA GLN A 826 7.01 11.57 32.35
C GLN A 826 6.85 13.09 32.20
N ALA A 827 7.37 13.86 33.16
CA ALA A 827 7.23 15.32 33.19
C ALA A 827 7.86 15.99 31.97
N ARG A 828 8.90 15.37 31.40
CA ARG A 828 9.70 15.94 30.33
C ARG A 828 9.14 15.65 28.93
N PHE A 829 8.52 14.49 28.73
CA PHE A 829 8.11 14.04 27.40
C PHE A 829 6.66 13.57 27.33
N LEU A 830 6.22 12.74 28.28
CA LEU A 830 4.89 12.14 28.20
C LEU A 830 3.78 13.14 28.53
N ASP A 831 3.94 13.95 29.58
CA ASP A 831 2.95 14.96 29.97
C ASP A 831 2.72 16.01 28.84
N PRO A 832 3.77 16.56 28.18
CA PRO A 832 3.60 17.41 27.00
C PRO A 832 2.82 16.76 25.85
N ILE A 833 3.02 15.46 25.58
CA ILE A 833 2.27 14.74 24.54
C ILE A 833 0.81 14.55 24.95
N MET A 834 0.58 14.16 26.21
CA MET A 834 -0.77 13.95 26.74
C MET A 834 -1.60 15.24 26.83
N ALA A 835 -0.94 16.41 26.89
CA ALA A 835 -1.61 17.70 26.88
C ALA A 835 -2.24 18.08 25.53
N LEU A 836 -1.78 17.48 24.41
CA LEU A 836 -2.32 17.77 23.08
C LEU A 836 -3.78 17.34 22.92
N GLU A 837 -4.52 18.07 22.09
CA GLU A 837 -5.91 17.73 21.73
C GLU A 837 -5.99 16.67 20.60
N GLY A 838 -7.12 15.94 20.60
CA GLY A 838 -7.51 14.87 19.67
C GLY A 838 -6.41 14.17 18.85
N ASP A 839 -6.47 14.25 17.53
CA ASP A 839 -5.65 13.44 16.61
C ASP A 839 -4.15 13.76 16.68
N ASN A 840 -3.79 14.98 17.08
CA ASN A 840 -2.41 15.41 17.29
C ASN A 840 -1.73 14.63 18.42
N CYS A 841 -2.47 14.33 19.49
CA CYS A 841 -2.00 13.49 20.59
C CYS A 841 -1.73 12.04 20.11
N TRP A 842 -2.65 11.48 19.33
CA TRP A 842 -2.58 10.08 18.88
C TRP A 842 -1.47 9.84 17.87
N ALA A 843 -1.14 10.84 17.04
CA ALA A 843 -0.04 10.78 16.09
C ALA A 843 1.33 10.54 16.75
N LEU A 844 1.52 10.98 18.00
CA LEU A 844 2.72 10.72 18.81
C LEU A 844 2.55 9.50 19.72
N LEU A 845 1.40 9.35 20.38
CA LEU A 845 1.16 8.26 21.34
C LEU A 845 1.06 6.87 20.70
N SER A 846 0.47 6.74 19.50
CA SER A 846 0.36 5.44 18.82
C SER A 846 1.74 4.83 18.52
N PRO A 847 2.65 5.50 17.79
CA PRO A 847 3.99 4.96 17.53
C PRO A 847 4.84 4.82 18.81
N PHE A 848 4.66 5.70 19.79
CA PHE A 848 5.28 5.60 21.12
C PHE A 848 4.91 4.27 21.80
N ALA A 849 3.61 4.00 21.98
CA ALA A 849 3.14 2.81 22.67
C ALA A 849 3.51 1.54 21.90
N SER A 850 3.41 1.57 20.56
CA SER A 850 3.75 0.44 19.70
C SER A 850 5.22 0.05 19.86
N THR A 851 6.13 1.03 19.77
CA THR A 851 7.57 0.79 19.94
C THR A 851 7.90 0.35 21.37
N TYR A 852 7.26 0.95 22.38
CA TYR A 852 7.47 0.58 23.79
C TYR A 852 7.08 -0.87 24.07
N VAL A 853 5.90 -1.30 23.59
CA VAL A 853 5.42 -2.67 23.76
C VAL A 853 6.34 -3.67 23.05
N CYS A 854 6.72 -3.40 21.80
CA CYS A 854 7.63 -4.28 21.07
C CYS A 854 8.99 -4.42 21.79
N ALA A 855 9.65 -3.30 22.09
CA ALA A 855 10.98 -3.32 22.68
C ALA A 855 11.01 -3.89 24.11
N TYR A 856 10.05 -3.49 24.97
CA TYR A 856 10.14 -3.72 26.42
C TYR A 856 9.21 -4.79 26.97
N PHE A 857 8.19 -5.21 26.22
CA PHE A 857 7.35 -6.34 26.59
C PHE A 857 7.65 -7.57 25.74
N TYR A 858 7.60 -7.46 24.41
CA TYR A 858 7.79 -8.62 23.52
C TYR A 858 9.25 -9.07 23.47
N ASP A 859 10.19 -8.16 23.21
CA ASP A 859 11.57 -8.53 22.89
C ASP A 859 12.49 -8.55 24.12
N ALA A 860 12.25 -7.69 25.11
CA ALA A 860 13.12 -7.60 26.28
C ALA A 860 13.12 -8.90 27.11
N PRO A 861 14.28 -9.47 27.48
CA PRO A 861 14.33 -10.66 28.31
C PRO A 861 13.75 -10.41 29.72
N VAL A 862 13.88 -9.19 30.24
CA VAL A 862 13.31 -8.76 31.52
C VAL A 862 12.47 -7.50 31.30
N VAL A 863 11.19 -7.54 31.67
CA VAL A 863 10.27 -6.40 31.57
C VAL A 863 10.67 -5.31 32.58
N PRO A 864 10.82 -4.04 32.19
CA PRO A 864 11.09 -2.93 33.10
C PRO A 864 10.00 -2.80 34.18
N ALA A 865 10.39 -2.40 35.40
CA ALA A 865 9.46 -2.28 36.53
C ALA A 865 8.32 -1.27 36.27
N ASP A 866 8.65 -0.16 35.62
CA ASP A 866 7.70 0.91 35.30
C ASP A 866 6.89 0.63 34.01
N ALA A 867 7.08 -0.51 33.35
CA ALA A 867 6.54 -0.75 32.00
C ALA A 867 5.00 -0.70 31.95
N VAL A 868 4.34 -1.30 32.95
CA VAL A 868 2.87 -1.27 33.06
C VAL A 868 2.39 0.14 33.40
N ALA A 869 3.10 0.85 34.28
CA ALA A 869 2.75 2.21 34.68
C ALA A 869 2.84 3.20 33.49
N THR A 870 3.84 3.05 32.62
CA THR A 870 3.97 3.85 31.39
C THR A 870 2.77 3.66 30.47
N LEU A 871 2.37 2.42 30.20
CA LEU A 871 1.20 2.14 29.36
C LEU A 871 -0.12 2.55 30.02
N ASP A 872 -0.19 2.50 31.35
CA ASP A 872 -1.36 2.92 32.12
C ASP A 872 -1.61 4.44 32.02
N LEU A 873 -0.54 5.25 31.89
CA LEU A 873 -0.66 6.68 31.57
C LEU A 873 -1.24 6.89 30.15
N CYS A 874 -0.73 6.17 29.15
CA CYS A 874 -1.26 6.22 27.79
C CYS A 874 -2.74 5.80 27.74
N LEU A 875 -3.09 4.71 28.43
CA LEU A 875 -4.47 4.24 28.58
C LEU A 875 -5.34 5.30 29.28
N GLY A 876 -4.84 5.90 30.35
CA GLY A 876 -5.53 6.96 31.08
C GLY A 876 -5.91 8.14 30.17
N ARG A 877 -4.99 8.57 29.30
CA ARG A 877 -5.26 9.63 28.31
C ARG A 877 -6.25 9.19 27.23
N LEU A 878 -6.13 7.95 26.74
CA LEU A 878 -7.05 7.38 25.74
C LEU A 878 -8.49 7.33 26.27
N LEU A 879 -8.69 6.89 27.52
CA LEU A 879 -10.01 6.78 28.16
C LEU A 879 -10.70 8.15 28.38
N GLN A 880 -9.97 9.26 28.31
CA GLN A 880 -10.54 10.62 28.35
C GLN A 880 -11.11 11.08 27.00
N ALA A 881 -10.83 10.35 25.91
CA ALA A 881 -11.31 10.72 24.57
C ALA A 881 -12.85 10.71 24.49
N SER A 882 -13.40 11.54 23.61
CA SER A 882 -14.85 11.64 23.39
C SER A 882 -15.49 10.32 22.97
N ALA A 883 -14.73 9.44 22.31
CA ALA A 883 -15.18 8.09 21.92
C ALA A 883 -15.62 7.22 23.11
N PHE A 884 -15.10 7.46 24.32
CA PHE A 884 -15.51 6.74 25.53
C PHE A 884 -16.68 7.38 26.26
N LYS A 885 -17.22 8.51 25.75
CA LYS A 885 -18.43 9.14 26.29
C LYS A 885 -19.67 8.54 25.65
N ARG A 886 -20.47 7.82 26.45
CA ARG A 886 -21.65 7.08 26.00
C ARG A 886 -22.70 7.94 25.28
N ASP A 887 -22.86 9.20 25.70
CA ASP A 887 -23.85 10.14 25.15
C ASP A 887 -23.37 10.92 23.90
N SER A 888 -22.19 10.60 23.38
CA SER A 888 -21.66 11.27 22.18
C SER A 888 -22.24 10.70 20.89
N TYR A 889 -22.33 11.52 19.84
CA TYR A 889 -22.87 11.14 18.53
C TYR A 889 -22.15 9.95 17.87
N ARG A 890 -20.87 9.71 18.22
CA ARG A 890 -20.02 8.60 17.74
C ARG A 890 -19.41 7.81 18.90
N SER A 891 -20.24 7.51 19.88
CA SER A 891 -19.88 6.73 21.05
C SER A 891 -19.36 5.34 20.66
N GLY A 892 -18.14 4.97 21.09
CA GLY A 892 -17.51 3.68 20.80
C GLY A 892 -16.89 3.55 19.40
N GLU A 893 -16.96 4.59 18.56
CA GLU A 893 -16.31 4.62 17.25
C GLU A 893 -14.98 5.38 17.33
N PHE A 894 -13.91 4.77 16.82
CA PHE A 894 -12.61 5.44 16.69
C PHE A 894 -12.44 5.96 15.26
N SER A 895 -11.96 7.19 15.11
CA SER A 895 -11.63 7.80 13.82
C SER A 895 -10.12 7.79 13.55
N GLY A 896 -9.75 7.90 12.28
CA GLY A 896 -8.34 7.91 11.85
C GLY A 896 -7.65 6.56 11.97
N SER A 897 -6.34 6.53 11.69
CA SER A 897 -5.51 5.32 11.76
C SER A 897 -4.89 5.10 13.14
N HIS A 898 -4.61 6.17 13.89
CA HIS A 898 -3.83 6.11 15.13
C HIS A 898 -4.60 5.57 16.35
N GLN A 899 -5.86 5.98 16.58
CA GLN A 899 -6.62 5.47 17.73
C GLN A 899 -6.88 3.97 17.67
N PRO A 900 -7.36 3.38 16.54
CA PRO A 900 -7.54 1.94 16.45
C PRO A 900 -6.24 1.15 16.64
N GLU A 901 -5.13 1.68 16.13
CA GLU A 901 -3.79 1.09 16.32
C GLU A 901 -3.36 1.11 17.79
N LEU A 902 -3.56 2.23 18.49
CA LEU A 902 -3.26 2.37 19.91
C LEU A 902 -4.10 1.40 20.76
N VAL A 903 -5.39 1.23 20.45
CA VAL A 903 -6.26 0.24 21.12
C VAL A 903 -5.71 -1.18 20.95
N ARG A 904 -5.35 -1.58 19.72
CA ARG A 904 -4.76 -2.90 19.44
C ARG A 904 -3.42 -3.08 20.17
N THR A 905 -2.63 -2.02 20.28
CA THR A 905 -1.34 -2.03 20.97
C THR A 905 -1.49 -2.20 22.48
N LEU A 906 -2.39 -1.42 23.11
CA LEU A 906 -2.66 -1.52 24.55
C LEU A 906 -3.34 -2.85 24.93
N MET A 907 -4.00 -3.52 23.97
CA MET A 907 -4.52 -4.88 24.11
C MET A 907 -3.49 -5.97 23.76
N PHE A 908 -2.24 -5.63 23.43
CA PHE A 908 -1.18 -6.56 23.06
C PHE A 908 -1.53 -7.48 21.87
N VAL A 909 -2.29 -6.96 20.91
CA VAL A 909 -2.72 -7.69 19.69
C VAL A 909 -2.32 -7.01 18.38
N SER A 910 -1.68 -5.83 18.45
CA SER A 910 -1.19 -5.10 17.26
C SER A 910 -0.16 -5.90 16.46
N VAL A 911 0.75 -6.59 17.16
CA VAL A 911 1.67 -7.55 16.54
C VAL A 911 1.05 -8.93 16.63
N GLU A 912 1.07 -9.61 15.49
CA GLU A 912 0.32 -10.84 15.30
C GLU A 912 1.12 -12.08 15.65
N ARG A 913 2.38 -12.16 15.19
CA ARG A 913 3.34 -13.21 15.51
C ARG A 913 4.77 -12.74 15.26
N ALA A 914 5.68 -13.06 16.17
CA ALA A 914 7.11 -12.88 16.04
C ALA A 914 7.83 -14.01 16.79
N ASP A 915 8.33 -15.01 16.06
CA ASP A 915 8.90 -16.23 16.65
C ASP A 915 10.18 -15.99 17.48
N LEU A 916 10.86 -14.86 17.26
CA LEU A 916 12.07 -14.47 17.99
C LEU A 916 11.80 -13.60 19.23
N ALA A 917 10.55 -13.23 19.49
CA ALA A 917 10.20 -12.47 20.70
C ALA A 917 10.45 -13.33 21.96
N ALA A 918 10.71 -12.67 23.08
CA ALA A 918 10.88 -13.32 24.37
C ALA A 918 9.54 -13.86 24.91
N ARG A 919 8.41 -13.20 24.61
CA ARG A 919 7.07 -13.57 25.12
C ARG A 919 5.91 -13.06 24.26
N TYR A 920 4.72 -13.58 24.54
CA TYR A 920 3.40 -13.27 23.96
C TYR A 920 3.28 -13.57 22.46
N VAL A 921 3.90 -12.76 21.63
CA VAL A 921 3.79 -12.85 20.17
C VAL A 921 4.59 -14.02 19.58
N ASN A 922 5.37 -14.72 20.40
CA ASN A 922 6.00 -16.02 20.14
C ASN A 922 5.11 -17.22 20.58
N ASP A 923 3.83 -16.97 20.88
CA ASP A 923 2.85 -17.90 21.46
C ASP A 923 3.09 -18.31 22.94
N ASP A 924 4.07 -17.72 23.64
CA ASP A 924 4.25 -17.91 25.09
C ASP A 924 3.50 -16.84 25.90
N TRP A 925 2.32 -17.22 26.41
CA TRP A 925 1.47 -16.36 27.25
C TRP A 925 1.61 -16.61 28.76
N SER A 926 2.66 -17.31 29.20
CA SER A 926 2.84 -17.71 30.61
C SER A 926 2.92 -16.53 31.58
N GLU A 927 3.42 -15.39 31.10
CA GLU A 927 3.60 -14.18 31.90
C GLU A 927 2.41 -13.19 31.85
N ILE A 928 1.24 -13.60 31.33
CA ILE A 928 0.09 -12.70 31.12
C ILE A 928 -0.34 -11.93 32.38
N GLY A 929 -0.13 -12.50 33.57
CA GLY A 929 -0.42 -11.87 34.85
C GLY A 929 0.18 -10.46 35.02
N ARG A 930 1.28 -10.15 34.31
CA ARG A 930 1.90 -8.81 34.34
C ARG A 930 1.02 -7.72 33.73
N ILE A 931 0.30 -8.03 32.65
CA ILE A 931 -0.50 -7.05 31.90
C ILE A 931 -1.97 -7.04 32.33
N LEU A 932 -2.44 -8.08 33.04
CA LEU A 932 -3.84 -8.18 33.48
C LEU A 932 -4.38 -6.93 34.20
N PRO A 933 -3.64 -6.23 35.08
CA PRO A 933 -4.16 -5.00 35.70
C PRO A 933 -4.51 -3.91 34.69
N LEU A 934 -3.67 -3.74 33.66
CA LEU A 934 -3.91 -2.78 32.58
C LEU A 934 -5.13 -3.19 31.74
N ILE A 935 -5.20 -4.47 31.36
CA ILE A 935 -6.32 -5.04 30.58
C ILE A 935 -7.63 -4.93 31.36
N ASP A 936 -7.64 -5.27 32.65
CA ASP A 936 -8.81 -5.19 33.51
C ASP A 936 -9.34 -3.74 33.60
N ARG A 937 -8.45 -2.76 33.81
CA ARG A 937 -8.82 -1.33 33.78
C ARG A 937 -9.40 -0.93 32.42
N PHE A 938 -8.78 -1.35 31.33
CA PHE A 938 -9.21 -0.97 29.98
C PHE A 938 -10.60 -1.54 29.66
N VAL A 939 -10.81 -2.85 29.89
CA VAL A 939 -12.08 -3.52 29.62
C VAL A 939 -13.21 -2.98 30.49
N ARG A 940 -12.96 -2.70 31.77
CA ARG A 940 -13.99 -2.11 32.65
C ARG A 940 -14.45 -0.73 32.18
N ALA A 941 -13.55 0.08 31.63
CA ALA A 941 -13.88 1.43 31.18
C ALA A 941 -14.46 1.47 29.76
N GLY A 942 -13.95 0.64 28.85
CA GLY A 942 -14.23 0.71 27.41
C GLY A 942 -14.84 -0.55 26.79
N GLY A 943 -15.01 -1.64 27.53
CA GLY A 943 -15.43 -2.94 27.00
C GLY A 943 -16.81 -2.93 26.33
N TRP A 944 -17.68 -1.98 26.68
CA TRP A 944 -18.99 -1.83 26.05
C TRP A 944 -18.91 -1.41 24.56
N ALA A 945 -17.77 -0.89 24.11
CA ALA A 945 -17.51 -0.56 22.71
C ALA A 945 -16.95 -1.79 21.97
N ALA A 946 -17.57 -2.17 20.85
CA ALA A 946 -17.13 -3.30 20.02
C ALA A 946 -15.66 -3.17 19.58
N SER A 947 -15.25 -1.95 19.25
CA SER A 947 -13.88 -1.60 18.86
C SER A 947 -12.81 -1.85 19.94
N VAL A 948 -13.20 -2.00 21.21
CA VAL A 948 -12.33 -2.39 22.33
C VAL A 948 -12.50 -3.87 22.68
N MET A 949 -13.75 -4.36 22.68
CA MET A 949 -14.08 -5.75 22.99
C MET A 949 -13.48 -6.73 21.97
N ASP A 950 -13.49 -6.41 20.68
CA ASP A 950 -12.93 -7.28 19.65
C ASP A 950 -11.42 -7.53 19.81
N PRO A 951 -10.57 -6.49 20.03
CA PRO A 951 -9.17 -6.68 20.41
C PRO A 951 -8.99 -7.46 21.73
N PHE A 952 -9.83 -7.22 22.74
CA PHE A 952 -9.76 -7.97 24.01
C PHE A 952 -10.06 -9.46 23.83
N LEU A 953 -11.07 -9.82 23.05
CA LEU A 953 -11.38 -11.22 22.76
C LEU A 953 -10.25 -11.87 21.96
N THR A 954 -9.62 -11.12 21.05
CA THR A 954 -8.46 -11.59 20.31
C THR A 954 -7.29 -11.90 21.25
N LEU A 955 -7.04 -11.05 22.25
CA LEU A 955 -6.06 -11.32 23.31
C LEU A 955 -6.41 -12.61 24.07
N CYS A 956 -7.66 -12.75 24.51
CA CYS A 956 -8.13 -13.92 25.25
C CYS A 956 -8.01 -15.22 24.43
N GLU A 957 -8.28 -15.16 23.13
CA GLU A 957 -8.15 -16.30 22.22
C GLU A 957 -6.69 -16.71 22.01
N ARG A 958 -5.77 -15.75 21.84
CA ARG A 958 -4.34 -16.02 21.71
C ARG A 958 -3.77 -16.59 23.01
N ALA A 959 -4.20 -16.04 24.14
CA ALA A 959 -3.75 -16.46 25.47
C ALA A 959 -4.61 -17.55 26.12
N ARG A 960 -5.54 -18.19 25.40
CA ARG A 960 -6.60 -19.05 25.98
C ARG A 960 -6.10 -20.16 26.91
N ASN A 961 -4.88 -20.65 26.70
CA ASN A 961 -4.29 -21.67 27.58
C ASN A 961 -3.86 -21.10 28.94
N ASN A 962 -3.49 -19.82 29.00
CA ASN A 962 -2.85 -19.19 30.15
C ASN A 962 -3.69 -18.04 30.75
N TYR A 963 -4.75 -17.59 30.07
CA TYR A 963 -5.66 -16.56 30.55
C TYR A 963 -6.48 -17.06 31.75
N PRO A 964 -6.50 -16.35 32.90
CA PRO A 964 -7.27 -16.78 34.07
C PRO A 964 -8.78 -16.71 33.82
N ALA A 965 -9.48 -17.84 33.99
CA ALA A 965 -10.91 -17.93 33.73
C ALA A 965 -11.75 -17.03 34.64
N GLU A 966 -11.37 -16.89 35.92
CA GLU A 966 -12.05 -15.98 36.86
C GLU A 966 -11.90 -14.51 36.45
N ALA A 967 -10.71 -14.09 36.02
CA ALA A 967 -10.47 -12.72 35.56
C ALA A 967 -11.29 -12.41 34.30
N PHE A 968 -11.29 -13.32 33.33
CA PHE A 968 -12.12 -13.20 32.12
C PHE A 968 -13.61 -13.06 32.49
N ALA A 969 -14.11 -13.94 33.37
CA ALA A 969 -15.50 -13.90 33.80
C ALA A 969 -15.86 -12.57 34.47
N ASP A 970 -14.99 -12.03 35.34
CA ASP A 970 -15.22 -10.77 36.02
C ASP A 970 -15.21 -9.56 35.07
N GLN A 971 -14.27 -9.52 34.12
CA GLN A 971 -14.16 -8.46 33.12
C GLN A 971 -15.38 -8.42 32.19
N VAL A 972 -15.79 -9.60 31.71
CA VAL A 972 -16.98 -9.72 30.85
C VAL A 972 -18.22 -9.33 31.65
N LEU A 973 -18.44 -9.90 32.83
CA LEU A 973 -19.62 -9.61 33.67
C LEU A 973 -19.79 -8.12 33.95
N VAL A 974 -18.71 -7.42 34.31
CA VAL A 974 -18.78 -5.97 34.59
C VAL A 974 -19.20 -5.18 33.35
N THR A 975 -18.74 -5.60 32.18
CA THR A 975 -19.11 -4.96 30.91
C THR A 975 -20.60 -5.13 30.59
N ILE A 976 -21.16 -6.32 30.88
CA ILE A 976 -22.54 -6.66 30.54
C ILE A 976 -23.55 -6.35 31.66
N SER A 977 -23.10 -6.02 32.87
CA SER A 977 -23.96 -5.80 34.06
C SER A 977 -24.99 -4.69 33.91
N ASP A 978 -24.75 -3.72 33.03
CA ASP A 978 -25.67 -2.60 32.74
C ASP A 978 -26.85 -3.00 31.83
N GLY A 979 -26.92 -4.27 31.39
CA GLY A 979 -27.99 -4.81 30.55
C GLY A 979 -27.77 -4.62 29.03
N PRO A 980 -28.50 -5.37 28.19
CA PRO A 980 -28.26 -5.46 26.75
C PRO A 980 -28.52 -4.15 25.98
N GLU A 981 -29.40 -3.28 26.48
CA GLU A 981 -29.68 -1.96 25.88
C GLU A 981 -28.46 -1.02 25.86
N ASN A 982 -27.49 -1.26 26.76
CA ASN A 982 -26.24 -0.51 26.86
C ASN A 982 -25.10 -1.10 26.02
N LEU A 983 -25.34 -2.22 25.32
CA LEU A 983 -24.38 -2.93 24.45
C LEU A 983 -24.78 -2.86 22.97
N ARG A 984 -25.40 -1.74 22.58
CA ARG A 984 -25.77 -1.38 21.21
C ARG A 984 -24.72 -1.76 20.17
N SER A 985 -23.47 -1.37 20.39
CA SER A 985 -22.36 -1.65 19.46
C SER A 985 -22.05 -3.13 19.22
N TRP A 986 -22.52 -4.06 20.07
CA TRP A 986 -22.28 -5.49 19.90
C TRP A 986 -23.32 -6.17 19.01
N HIS A 987 -24.47 -5.54 18.76
CA HIS A 987 -25.53 -6.12 17.94
C HIS A 987 -25.06 -6.30 16.49
N GLY A 988 -25.30 -7.49 15.93
CA GLY A 988 -24.86 -7.84 14.57
C GLY A 988 -23.36 -8.17 14.43
N THR A 989 -22.59 -8.21 15.54
CA THR A 989 -21.18 -8.62 15.56
C THR A 989 -21.01 -10.08 16.01
N PHE A 990 -19.81 -10.64 15.87
CA PHE A 990 -19.47 -11.98 16.37
C PHE A 990 -19.06 -11.99 17.86
N ILE A 991 -19.07 -10.84 18.55
CA ILE A 991 -18.63 -10.70 19.94
C ILE A 991 -19.35 -11.70 20.87
N PRO A 992 -20.70 -11.81 20.87
CA PRO A 992 -21.40 -12.78 21.71
C PRO A 992 -20.94 -14.24 21.49
N ALA A 993 -20.79 -14.63 20.21
CA ALA A 993 -20.39 -15.99 19.84
C ALA A 993 -18.94 -16.31 20.26
N ARG A 994 -18.03 -15.33 20.16
CA ARG A 994 -16.64 -15.44 20.60
C ARG A 994 -16.54 -15.56 22.13
N ILE A 995 -17.32 -14.78 22.88
CA ILE A 995 -17.40 -14.91 24.35
C ILE A 995 -17.89 -16.31 24.73
N ALA A 996 -18.95 -16.81 24.08
CA ALA A 996 -19.48 -18.15 24.34
C ALA A 996 -18.45 -19.26 24.08
N GLU A 997 -17.64 -19.11 23.03
CA GLU A 997 -16.56 -20.05 22.70
C GLU A 997 -15.45 -20.05 23.77
N LEU A 998 -15.06 -18.87 24.26
CA LEU A 998 -14.09 -18.75 25.34
C LEU A 998 -14.63 -19.32 26.66
N VAL A 999 -15.89 -19.06 27.01
CA VAL A 999 -16.56 -19.68 28.18
C VAL A 999 -16.55 -21.20 28.06
N GLN A 1000 -16.89 -21.73 26.88
CA GLN A 1000 -16.83 -23.17 26.62
C GLN A 1000 -15.41 -23.69 26.83
N HIS A 1001 -14.40 -23.04 26.26
CA HIS A 1001 -13.01 -23.46 26.40
C HIS A 1001 -12.56 -23.48 27.87
N PHE A 1002 -12.77 -22.40 28.62
CA PHE A 1002 -12.39 -22.31 30.02
C PHE A 1002 -13.14 -23.32 30.89
N ALA A 1003 -14.42 -23.57 30.61
CA ALA A 1003 -15.20 -24.56 31.34
C ALA A 1003 -14.68 -25.99 31.15
N HIS A 1004 -14.12 -26.32 29.97
CA HIS A 1004 -13.48 -27.61 29.73
C HIS A 1004 -12.07 -27.67 30.31
N ARG A 1005 -11.29 -26.59 30.19
CA ARG A 1005 -9.90 -26.51 30.68
C ARG A 1005 -9.83 -26.63 32.20
N ASP A 1006 -10.71 -25.93 32.90
CA ASP A 1006 -10.69 -25.81 34.37
C ASP A 1006 -11.67 -26.78 35.06
N ALA A 1007 -12.05 -27.88 34.38
CA ALA A 1007 -12.95 -28.88 34.94
C ALA A 1007 -12.24 -29.78 35.99
N PRO A 1008 -12.84 -30.02 37.18
CA PRO A 1008 -14.10 -29.44 37.68
C PRO A 1008 -13.92 -28.00 38.17
N MET A 1009 -14.78 -27.10 37.68
CA MET A 1009 -14.74 -25.67 38.03
C MET A 1009 -15.19 -25.44 39.48
N THR A 1010 -14.75 -24.32 40.07
CA THR A 1010 -15.31 -23.83 41.33
C THR A 1010 -16.78 -23.41 41.12
N LEU A 1011 -17.61 -23.58 42.15
CA LEU A 1011 -19.03 -23.17 42.08
C LEU A 1011 -19.18 -21.69 41.73
N ALA A 1012 -18.29 -20.83 42.27
CA ALA A 1012 -18.30 -19.40 42.01
C ALA A 1012 -18.01 -19.07 40.53
N LEU A 1013 -16.99 -19.68 39.92
CA LEU A 1013 -16.67 -19.49 38.51
C LEU A 1013 -17.81 -19.97 37.61
N ALA A 1014 -18.39 -21.12 37.92
CA ALA A 1014 -19.46 -21.68 37.10
C ALA A 1014 -20.76 -20.85 37.19
N GLN A 1015 -21.06 -20.24 38.35
CA GLN A 1015 -22.15 -19.27 38.48
C GLN A 1015 -21.89 -18.00 37.67
N LYS A 1016 -20.64 -17.49 37.62
CA LYS A 1016 -20.28 -16.35 36.78
C LYS A 1016 -20.48 -16.65 35.30
N PHE A 1017 -20.01 -17.82 34.84
CA PHE A 1017 -20.21 -18.25 33.45
C PHE A 1017 -21.69 -18.45 33.10
N LEU A 1018 -22.50 -19.02 33.98
CA LEU A 1018 -23.95 -19.12 33.74
C LEU A 1018 -24.60 -17.75 33.52
N ARG A 1019 -24.26 -16.75 34.35
CA ARG A 1019 -24.76 -15.38 34.19
C ARG A 1019 -24.33 -14.73 32.89
N ILE A 1020 -23.09 -14.98 32.44
CA ILE A 1020 -22.61 -14.52 31.12
C ILE A 1020 -23.47 -15.17 30.03
N LEU A 1021 -23.60 -16.50 30.05
CA LEU A 1021 -24.37 -17.24 29.05
C LEU A 1021 -25.83 -16.80 29.02
N ASP A 1022 -26.47 -16.55 30.18
CA ASP A 1022 -27.86 -16.05 30.26
C ASP A 1022 -28.00 -14.74 29.49
N MET A 1023 -27.10 -13.80 29.72
CA MET A 1023 -27.13 -12.49 29.07
C MET A 1023 -26.80 -12.56 27.58
N LEU A 1024 -25.93 -13.49 27.16
CA LEU A 1024 -25.67 -13.75 25.74
C LEU A 1024 -26.89 -14.37 25.03
N VAL A 1025 -27.66 -15.22 25.74
CA VAL A 1025 -28.93 -15.76 25.22
C VAL A 1025 -29.95 -14.65 25.02
N ASP A 1026 -30.05 -13.71 25.96
CA ASP A 1026 -30.92 -12.52 25.83
C ASP A 1026 -30.51 -11.64 24.63
N MET A 1027 -29.22 -11.58 24.31
CA MET A 1027 -28.69 -10.92 23.11
C MET A 1027 -28.85 -11.74 21.82
N GLY A 1028 -29.40 -12.95 21.90
CA GLY A 1028 -29.73 -13.80 20.75
C GLY A 1028 -28.68 -14.85 20.37
N ASP A 1029 -27.63 -15.07 21.18
CA ASP A 1029 -26.63 -16.11 20.94
C ASP A 1029 -27.13 -17.51 21.32
N ARG A 1030 -27.35 -18.36 20.30
CA ARG A 1030 -27.87 -19.71 20.46
C ARG A 1030 -26.87 -20.71 21.03
N ARG A 1031 -25.57 -20.48 20.81
CA ARG A 1031 -24.50 -21.35 21.32
C ARG A 1031 -24.50 -21.33 22.84
N SER A 1032 -24.74 -20.16 23.43
CA SER A 1032 -24.83 -19.96 24.88
C SER A 1032 -25.97 -20.78 25.51
N ALA A 1033 -27.16 -20.83 24.89
CA ALA A 1033 -28.28 -21.64 25.38
C ALA A 1033 -27.95 -23.15 25.38
N ALA A 1034 -27.24 -23.63 24.36
CA ALA A 1034 -26.80 -25.02 24.30
C ALA A 1034 -25.74 -25.33 25.38
N LEU A 1035 -24.82 -24.40 25.64
CA LEU A 1035 -23.76 -24.54 26.65
C LEU A 1035 -24.32 -24.65 28.06
N GLN A 1036 -25.36 -23.88 28.40
CA GLN A 1036 -26.05 -23.95 29.70
C GLN A 1036 -26.60 -25.35 30.02
N LEU A 1037 -27.03 -26.10 29.00
CA LEU A 1037 -27.56 -27.46 29.13
C LEU A 1037 -26.48 -28.55 29.12
N GLY A 1038 -25.22 -28.16 28.94
CA GLY A 1038 -24.05 -29.01 28.88
C GLY A 1038 -23.68 -29.63 30.24
N ALA A 1039 -22.92 -30.73 30.20
CA ALA A 1039 -22.53 -31.49 31.40
C ALA A 1039 -21.77 -30.63 32.44
N ALA A 1040 -21.02 -29.61 31.98
CA ALA A 1040 -20.25 -28.72 32.83
C ALA A 1040 -21.11 -27.79 33.72
N PHE A 1041 -22.38 -27.55 33.38
CA PHE A 1041 -23.26 -26.59 34.05
C PHE A 1041 -24.56 -27.19 34.61
N ARG A 1042 -24.91 -28.42 34.20
CA ARG A 1042 -26.18 -29.09 34.52
C ARG A 1042 -26.49 -29.25 36.01
N GLU A 1043 -25.48 -29.31 36.87
CA GLU A 1043 -25.63 -29.55 38.32
C GLU A 1043 -25.54 -28.26 39.17
N ILE A 1044 -25.33 -27.10 38.54
CA ILE A 1044 -25.05 -25.84 39.23
C ILE A 1044 -26.34 -25.04 39.41
N ARG A 1045 -26.71 -24.79 40.67
CA ARG A 1045 -27.89 -23.98 41.02
C ARG A 1045 -27.48 -22.53 41.26
N LEU A 1046 -28.15 -21.59 40.60
CA LEU A 1046 -28.07 -20.16 40.95
C LEU A 1046 -28.79 -19.93 42.29
N PRO A 1047 -28.26 -19.10 43.21
CA PRO A 1047 -29.05 -18.65 44.36
C PRO A 1047 -30.20 -17.79 43.85
N SER A 1048 -31.41 -18.07 44.36
CA SER A 1048 -32.64 -17.33 44.08
C SER A 1048 -32.56 -15.85 44.46
#